data_AF-A0A538T7Z1-F1
#
_entry.id   AF-A0A538T7Z1-F1
#
_cell.length_a   1.000
_cell.length_b   1.000
_cell.length_c   1.000
_cell.angle_alpha   90.00
_cell.angle_beta   90.00
_cell.angle_gamma   90.00
#
_symmetry.space_group_name_H-M   'P 1'
#
loop_
_entity.id
_entity.type
_entity.pdbx_description
1 polymer ?
#
loop_
_entity_poly.entity_id
_entity_poly.type
_entity_poly.pdbx_seq_one_letter_code
_entity_poly.pdbx_strand_id
1 'polypeptide(L)'
;MRWILSLLSGRAPGMALALAAIASCCLGEAASAASRTSLFVRNYVNSNEIQSLTAWKGLLAMGTLGGIVTIDPATGAATKILRSPGGLPSNRVLSIEVSPSGALWAGTAESGIARLRPDGRFRRTLSSFDGLPGDRVQTIYVRGDTVWVGTSAGVALFTENPSTGQIGLTRAYTNASTSGALVGDDVRAFIQVGDTLWCATMSGLSSFAGGAWLDRTATLSSPATSFALYADTLWAGTSLGPYQYAGGVFRAANSGHGFPSQVLYTAGGSLFSGATTLGAYEYDPQTASWGSLNTGLPSLRVTSFRVGPDGRLWVGTLGGTARLLLPTTAAWEPHLSDGPLVNGTQRAAVDPRGVWFSTGNAFPPGSGRGVVLHFDGASWNALTNASTGGALQEADVFAIFYDGSSKLWIGHCCSDGSPRPRVDRYDPGTGTWDLPAVHNIWAIDRSPSGRVYAVSVEHENGVYELDAGTGALLDSLTPMNSGLTSNNLRGVRFDSAGRAWFGTAFNGVDIWDGRGTPDHSDDVWTHVTVQPSDQVSSLAVLDPQTAWIGTQGGAGRIHNGVFTRVLTLAPSFGGPGLPSVQVNDLTLDSKGSVWIATSGGLARADAAGAGAIEVFTSRDGLVDDDIRALAWDDARGALWVGTAHGVSRVVPTTGGEPGLTDQSYLYPNPSRAILGTLKVGGIRNAIDGEIRDLAGNVIHRFRCDPAANEIWDLRKRDGGLAPPGVYLVVLRDKSQSRILRVAVVR
;
A
#
# COMPACT_ATOMS: atom_id res chain seq x y z
N MET A 1 -33.47 3.12 -22.19
CA MET A 1 -34.66 2.58 -22.90
C MET A 1 -35.39 3.64 -23.75
N ARG A 2 -36.14 4.61 -23.20
CA ARG A 2 -36.95 5.57 -24.01
C ARG A 2 -36.21 6.28 -25.15
N TRP A 3 -34.93 6.65 -24.96
CA TRP A 3 -34.07 7.27 -26.00
C TRP A 3 -33.74 6.38 -27.20
N ILE A 4 -33.77 5.05 -27.05
CA ILE A 4 -33.47 4.10 -28.14
C ILE A 4 -34.67 3.96 -29.08
N LEU A 5 -35.89 4.07 -28.53
CA LEU A 5 -37.14 3.90 -29.27
C LEU A 5 -37.40 5.06 -30.26
N SER A 6 -36.87 6.26 -30.02
CA SER A 6 -37.00 7.39 -30.95
C SER A 6 -36.09 7.31 -32.19
N LEU A 7 -35.11 6.39 -32.21
CA LEU A 7 -34.18 6.22 -33.34
C LEU A 7 -34.66 5.19 -34.38
N LEU A 8 -35.79 4.50 -34.13
CA LEU A 8 -36.23 3.33 -34.90
C LEU A 8 -37.43 3.57 -35.83
N SER A 9 -38.03 4.77 -35.83
CA SER A 9 -39.27 5.07 -36.55
C SER A 9 -39.12 5.29 -38.06
N GLY A 10 -38.27 4.53 -38.76
CA GLY A 10 -37.96 4.83 -40.16
C GLY A 10 -37.18 3.84 -41.03
N ARG A 11 -36.90 2.59 -40.63
CA ARG A 11 -36.20 1.60 -41.50
C ARG A 11 -36.77 0.17 -41.44
N ALA A 12 -36.54 -0.53 -42.55
CA ALA A 12 -37.19 -1.76 -43.05
C ALA A 12 -37.46 -2.92 -42.05
N PRO A 13 -38.54 -3.71 -42.27
CA PRO A 13 -38.99 -4.76 -41.33
C PRO A 13 -38.01 -5.93 -41.13
N GLY A 14 -37.06 -6.16 -42.04
CA GLY A 14 -36.08 -7.25 -41.93
C GLY A 14 -35.15 -7.14 -40.70
N MET A 15 -34.92 -5.93 -40.18
CA MET A 15 -34.01 -5.71 -39.05
C MET A 15 -34.61 -6.15 -37.71
N ALA A 16 -35.95 -6.26 -37.61
CA ALA A 16 -36.64 -6.66 -36.40
C ALA A 16 -36.44 -8.14 -36.04
N LEU A 17 -36.41 -9.06 -37.02
CA LEU A 17 -36.18 -10.48 -36.76
C LEU A 17 -34.75 -10.75 -36.27
N ALA A 18 -33.74 -10.05 -36.80
CA ALA A 18 -32.36 -10.18 -36.33
C ALA A 18 -32.22 -9.74 -34.85
N LEU A 19 -32.83 -8.61 -34.49
CA LEU A 19 -32.86 -8.14 -33.09
C LEU A 19 -33.69 -9.04 -32.17
N ALA A 20 -34.78 -9.65 -32.65
CA ALA A 20 -35.55 -10.63 -31.89
C ALA A 20 -34.76 -11.94 -31.64
N ALA A 21 -34.00 -12.42 -32.64
CA ALA A 21 -33.13 -13.57 -32.48
C ALA A 21 -32.01 -13.30 -31.46
N ILE A 22 -31.35 -12.15 -31.53
CA ILE A 22 -30.34 -11.72 -30.55
C ILE A 22 -30.95 -11.61 -29.16
N ALA A 23 -32.11 -10.97 -29.02
CA ALA A 23 -32.81 -10.87 -27.74
C ALA A 23 -33.21 -12.25 -27.16
N SER A 24 -33.61 -13.20 -28.01
CA SER A 24 -33.95 -14.56 -27.59
C SER A 24 -32.71 -15.35 -27.13
N CYS A 25 -31.56 -15.20 -27.80
CA CYS A 25 -30.28 -15.73 -27.31
C CYS A 25 -29.90 -15.12 -25.94
N CYS A 26 -30.05 -13.80 -25.77
CA CYS A 26 -29.79 -13.12 -24.50
C CYS A 26 -30.82 -13.43 -23.38
N LEU A 27 -31.89 -14.18 -23.67
CA LEU A 27 -32.89 -14.63 -22.69
C LEU A 27 -32.90 -16.15 -22.48
N GLY A 28 -32.16 -16.91 -23.29
CA GLY A 28 -32.11 -18.38 -23.21
C GLY A 28 -31.30 -18.91 -22.02
N GLU A 29 -30.24 -18.20 -21.61
CA GLU A 29 -29.40 -18.56 -20.46
C GLU A 29 -29.57 -17.58 -19.30
N ALA A 30 -30.79 -17.54 -18.76
CA ALA A 30 -31.02 -17.12 -17.37
C ALA A 30 -30.52 -18.21 -16.38
N ALA A 31 -29.26 -18.64 -16.54
CA ALA A 31 -28.54 -19.33 -15.48
C ALA A 31 -28.62 -18.48 -14.22
N SER A 32 -28.83 -19.10 -13.06
CA SER A 32 -29.07 -18.35 -11.81
C SER A 32 -27.93 -17.37 -11.58
N ALA A 33 -28.27 -16.08 -11.54
CA ALA A 33 -27.31 -15.00 -11.37
C ALA A 33 -26.74 -15.05 -9.94
N ALA A 34 -25.75 -15.90 -9.73
CA ALA A 34 -25.01 -16.02 -8.49
C ALA A 34 -24.50 -14.64 -8.10
N SER A 35 -24.86 -14.19 -6.90
CA SER A 35 -24.47 -12.85 -6.43
C SER A 35 -22.95 -12.77 -6.38
N ARG A 36 -22.35 -11.90 -7.23
CA ARG A 36 -20.90 -11.60 -7.16
C ARG A 36 -20.54 -11.34 -5.70
N THR A 37 -19.57 -12.07 -5.20
CA THR A 37 -19.07 -11.97 -3.84
C THR A 37 -18.61 -10.55 -3.58
N SER A 38 -19.08 -9.97 -2.48
CA SER A 38 -18.64 -8.65 -2.04
C SER A 38 -17.43 -8.80 -1.13
N LEU A 39 -16.48 -7.88 -1.22
CA LEU A 39 -15.31 -7.88 -0.34
C LEU A 39 -15.44 -6.77 0.70
N PHE A 40 -15.41 -7.12 1.99
CA PHE A 40 -15.10 -6.14 3.02
C PHE A 40 -13.57 -6.06 3.16
N VAL A 41 -12.98 -4.94 2.76
CA VAL A 41 -11.52 -4.77 2.70
C VAL A 41 -11.04 -3.76 3.74
N ARG A 42 -9.97 -4.10 4.48
CA ARG A 42 -9.22 -3.17 5.34
C ARG A 42 -7.75 -3.15 4.92
N ASN A 43 -7.27 -1.99 4.48
CA ASN A 43 -5.90 -1.81 3.99
C ASN A 43 -4.96 -1.31 5.08
N TYR A 44 -3.72 -1.78 5.03
CA TYR A 44 -2.60 -1.36 5.87
C TYR A 44 -1.42 -1.01 4.97
N VAL A 45 -0.85 0.17 5.19
CA VAL A 45 0.27 0.73 4.42
C VAL A 45 1.21 1.47 5.38
N ASN A 46 2.52 1.41 5.12
CA ASN A 46 3.45 2.41 5.64
C ASN A 46 3.05 3.77 5.04
N SER A 47 2.67 4.71 5.92
CA SER A 47 2.49 6.14 5.59
C SER A 47 3.43 7.01 6.44
N ASN A 48 4.56 6.45 6.87
CA ASN A 48 5.62 7.12 7.61
C ASN A 48 6.70 7.70 6.69
N GLU A 49 6.78 7.27 5.42
CA GLU A 49 7.61 7.95 4.41
C GLU A 49 7.01 9.30 3.98
N ILE A 50 7.16 10.32 4.82
CA ILE A 50 6.66 11.68 4.58
C ILE A 50 7.46 12.32 3.45
N GLN A 51 6.78 12.85 2.44
CA GLN A 51 7.36 13.61 1.33
C GLN A 51 7.12 15.12 1.50
N SER A 52 5.96 15.52 2.03
CA SER A 52 5.52 16.91 2.11
C SER A 52 4.53 17.13 3.26
N LEU A 53 4.52 18.33 3.83
CA LEU A 53 3.68 18.76 4.95
C LEU A 53 2.94 20.06 4.62
N THR A 54 1.68 20.21 5.04
CA THR A 54 0.99 21.51 5.10
C THR A 54 -0.11 21.51 6.17
N ALA A 55 -0.52 22.69 6.66
CA ALA A 55 -1.53 22.83 7.73
C ALA A 55 -2.94 23.06 7.16
N TRP A 56 -3.94 22.29 7.61
CA TRP A 56 -5.27 22.28 6.98
C TRP A 56 -6.38 21.93 7.98
N LYS A 57 -7.40 22.78 8.11
CA LYS A 57 -8.59 22.58 9.00
C LYS A 57 -8.27 22.47 10.50
N GLY A 58 -7.06 22.82 10.92
CA GLY A 58 -6.55 22.54 12.28
C GLY A 58 -5.78 21.22 12.41
N LEU A 59 -5.65 20.45 11.32
CA LEU A 59 -4.85 19.22 11.24
C LEU A 59 -3.54 19.47 10.50
N LEU A 60 -2.48 18.72 10.85
CA LEU A 60 -1.30 18.59 10.00
C LEU A 60 -1.64 17.59 8.88
N ALA A 61 -1.67 18.05 7.63
CA ALA A 61 -1.77 17.18 6.47
C ALA A 61 -0.37 16.79 5.99
N MET A 62 -0.25 15.55 5.49
CA MET A 62 1.02 14.94 5.08
C MET A 62 0.84 14.18 3.76
N GLY A 63 1.68 14.47 2.77
CA GLY A 63 1.85 13.68 1.55
C GLY A 63 2.87 12.59 1.82
N THR A 64 2.51 11.33 1.60
CA THR A 64 3.32 10.17 1.95
C THR A 64 3.33 9.15 0.80
N LEU A 65 4.21 8.16 0.84
CA LEU A 65 4.14 7.06 -0.13
C LEU A 65 2.98 6.08 0.12
N GLY A 66 2.28 6.20 1.26
CA GLY A 66 1.09 5.42 1.63
C GLY A 66 -0.16 6.29 1.79
N GLY A 67 -0.41 7.19 0.85
CA GLY A 67 -1.59 8.07 0.78
C GLY A 67 -1.39 9.45 1.40
N ILE A 68 -2.50 10.18 1.57
CA ILE A 68 -2.52 11.39 2.40
C ILE A 68 -2.82 10.98 3.84
N VAL A 69 -2.04 11.47 4.80
CA VAL A 69 -2.32 11.33 6.24
C VAL A 69 -2.68 12.70 6.81
N THR A 70 -3.64 12.75 7.72
CA THR A 70 -3.92 13.94 8.54
C THR A 70 -3.83 13.60 10.02
N ILE A 71 -3.06 14.37 10.79
CA ILE A 71 -2.93 14.24 12.25
C ILE A 71 -3.55 15.46 12.96
N ASP A 72 -4.35 15.20 13.99
CA ASP A 72 -4.73 16.21 14.99
C ASP A 72 -3.54 16.42 15.97
N PRO A 73 -2.91 17.61 16.01
CA PRO A 73 -1.76 17.87 16.87
C PRO A 73 -2.09 17.89 18.37
N ALA A 74 -3.37 17.99 18.74
CA ALA A 74 -3.80 18.02 20.15
C ALA A 74 -4.10 16.63 20.72
N THR A 75 -4.39 15.63 19.87
CA THR A 75 -4.73 14.26 20.30
C THR A 75 -3.80 13.19 19.73
N GLY A 76 -2.99 13.52 18.72
CA GLY A 76 -2.19 12.54 17.96
C GLY A 76 -3.03 11.67 17.02
N ALA A 77 -4.36 11.87 16.93
CA ALA A 77 -5.24 11.05 16.13
C ALA A 77 -4.95 11.21 14.63
N ALA A 78 -4.52 10.13 13.99
CA ALA A 78 -4.26 10.05 12.56
C ALA A 78 -5.52 9.62 11.78
N THR A 79 -5.61 10.03 10.52
CA THR A 79 -6.59 9.53 9.53
C THR A 79 -5.91 9.43 8.18
N LYS A 80 -6.18 8.34 7.44
CA LYS A 80 -5.61 8.05 6.12
C LYS A 80 -6.63 8.25 5.02
N ILE A 81 -6.17 8.77 3.89
CA ILE A 81 -6.92 8.84 2.64
C ILE A 81 -6.08 8.15 1.56
N LEU A 82 -6.53 6.97 1.15
CA LEU A 82 -5.87 6.12 0.16
C LEU A 82 -6.47 6.28 -1.23
N ARG A 83 -5.79 5.71 -2.23
CA ARG A 83 -6.24 5.60 -3.61
C ARG A 83 -7.66 5.04 -3.69
N SER A 84 -8.50 5.69 -4.50
CA SER A 84 -9.93 5.37 -4.59
C SER A 84 -10.53 5.84 -5.92
N PRO A 85 -11.46 5.09 -6.55
CA PRO A 85 -12.12 5.54 -7.79
C PRO A 85 -12.84 6.89 -7.59
N GLY A 86 -12.45 7.90 -8.38
CA GLY A 86 -12.96 9.28 -8.24
C GLY A 86 -12.43 10.06 -7.03
N GLY A 87 -11.51 9.48 -6.27
CA GLY A 87 -10.84 10.08 -5.11
C GLY A 87 -9.37 10.40 -5.39
N LEU A 88 -8.48 9.88 -4.55
CA LEU A 88 -7.03 9.99 -4.74
C LEU A 88 -6.60 9.01 -5.87
N PRO A 89 -5.81 9.43 -6.88
CA PRO A 89 -5.52 8.58 -8.05
C PRO A 89 -4.34 7.62 -7.84
N SER A 90 -3.35 7.99 -7.02
CA SER A 90 -2.22 7.14 -6.59
C SER A 90 -1.97 7.30 -5.09
N ASN A 91 -1.55 6.23 -4.41
CA ASN A 91 -1.13 6.28 -3.01
C ASN A 91 0.17 7.08 -2.82
N ARG A 92 1.00 7.23 -3.86
CA ARG A 92 2.32 7.85 -3.74
C ARG A 92 2.22 9.36 -3.92
N VAL A 93 2.02 10.09 -2.82
CA VAL A 93 1.81 11.55 -2.80
C VAL A 93 3.14 12.25 -2.48
N LEU A 94 3.66 13.00 -3.44
CA LEU A 94 4.98 13.66 -3.35
C LEU A 94 4.89 15.08 -2.78
N SER A 95 3.83 15.80 -3.11
CA SER A 95 3.64 17.20 -2.71
C SER A 95 2.19 17.45 -2.31
N ILE A 96 1.98 18.21 -1.25
CA ILE A 96 0.65 18.70 -0.86
C ILE A 96 0.71 20.19 -0.54
N GLU A 97 -0.33 20.93 -0.93
CA GLU A 97 -0.44 22.34 -0.58
C GLU A 97 -1.89 22.81 -0.42
N VAL A 98 -2.11 23.80 0.45
CA VAL A 98 -3.42 24.42 0.63
C VAL A 98 -3.57 25.63 -0.27
N SER A 99 -4.60 25.57 -1.11
CA SER A 99 -4.99 26.64 -2.03
C SER A 99 -5.91 27.69 -1.36
N PRO A 100 -6.12 28.89 -1.96
CA PRO A 100 -6.89 29.96 -1.35
C PRO A 100 -8.35 29.60 -1.05
N SER A 101 -8.94 28.67 -1.81
CA SER A 101 -10.28 28.12 -1.52
C SER A 101 -10.32 27.16 -0.32
N GLY A 102 -9.20 26.99 0.39
CA GLY A 102 -9.00 25.99 1.44
C GLY A 102 -8.91 24.56 0.92
N ALA A 103 -8.94 24.33 -0.40
CA ALA A 103 -8.79 22.98 -0.94
C ALA A 103 -7.34 22.49 -0.80
N LEU A 104 -7.16 21.25 -0.36
CA LEU A 104 -5.86 20.56 -0.34
C LEU A 104 -5.60 20.01 -1.74
N TRP A 105 -4.58 20.52 -2.40
CA TRP A 105 -4.02 19.95 -3.62
C TRP A 105 -3.00 18.89 -3.23
N ALA A 106 -2.96 17.78 -3.97
CA ALA A 106 -2.05 16.67 -3.75
C ALA A 106 -1.47 16.19 -5.09
N GLY A 107 -0.18 16.41 -5.29
CA GLY A 107 0.60 15.93 -6.43
C GLY A 107 1.08 14.50 -6.19
N THR A 108 0.81 13.62 -7.14
CA THR A 108 1.15 12.20 -7.07
C THR A 108 2.34 11.83 -7.96
N ALA A 109 2.95 10.68 -7.68
CA ALA A 109 4.15 10.22 -8.35
C ALA A 109 3.92 9.65 -9.77
N GLU A 110 2.68 9.25 -10.12
CA GLU A 110 2.34 8.59 -11.38
C GLU A 110 1.00 9.04 -12.01
N SER A 111 0.17 9.86 -11.36
CA SER A 111 -1.24 10.04 -11.74
C SER A 111 -1.78 11.45 -11.55
N GLY A 112 -0.90 12.45 -11.69
CA GLY A 112 -1.25 13.85 -11.70
C GLY A 112 -1.66 14.38 -10.33
N ILE A 113 -2.73 15.19 -10.30
CA ILE A 113 -3.17 15.97 -9.14
C ILE A 113 -4.54 15.51 -8.65
N ALA A 114 -4.67 15.30 -7.34
CA ALA A 114 -5.96 15.29 -6.65
C ALA A 114 -6.23 16.63 -5.95
N ARG A 115 -7.51 17.01 -5.82
CA ARG A 115 -7.93 18.22 -5.08
C ARG A 115 -9.09 17.91 -4.14
N LEU A 116 -8.85 17.97 -2.83
CA LEU A 116 -9.84 17.74 -1.78
C LEU A 116 -10.39 19.09 -1.30
N ARG A 117 -11.70 19.30 -1.42
CA ARG A 117 -12.38 20.48 -0.88
C ARG A 117 -12.37 20.47 0.66
N PRO A 118 -12.54 21.62 1.33
CA PRO A 118 -12.68 21.69 2.79
C PRO A 118 -13.75 20.75 3.38
N ASP A 119 -14.82 20.45 2.62
CA ASP A 119 -15.90 19.51 3.00
C ASP A 119 -15.54 18.02 2.83
N GLY A 120 -14.25 17.70 2.60
CA GLY A 120 -13.74 16.34 2.41
C GLY A 120 -13.97 15.75 1.02
N ARG A 121 -14.75 16.39 0.15
CA ARG A 121 -15.09 15.85 -1.17
C ARG A 121 -14.00 16.15 -2.19
N PHE A 122 -13.63 15.14 -2.98
CA PHE A 122 -12.73 15.31 -4.11
C PHE A 122 -13.39 16.13 -5.23
N ARG A 123 -12.59 16.93 -5.93
CA ARG A 123 -12.86 17.39 -7.31
C ARG A 123 -12.30 16.35 -8.30
N ARG A 124 -12.66 16.48 -9.58
CA ARG A 124 -11.99 15.78 -10.69
C ARG A 124 -10.46 15.90 -10.56
N THR A 125 -9.76 14.79 -10.69
CA THR A 125 -8.30 14.71 -10.78
C THR A 125 -7.81 15.30 -12.10
N LEU A 126 -6.61 15.87 -12.11
CA LEU A 126 -5.99 16.46 -13.30
C LEU A 126 -4.78 15.61 -13.71
N SER A 127 -4.65 15.33 -15.01
CA SER A 127 -3.58 14.52 -15.58
C SER A 127 -2.97 15.18 -16.83
N SER A 128 -2.04 14.51 -17.51
CA SER A 128 -1.57 14.89 -18.85
C SER A 128 -2.71 15.01 -19.87
N PHE A 129 -3.77 14.19 -19.75
CA PHE A 129 -5.01 14.32 -20.54
C PHE A 129 -5.80 15.62 -20.26
N ASP A 130 -5.52 16.32 -19.15
CA ASP A 130 -6.07 17.63 -18.79
C ASP A 130 -5.11 18.78 -19.11
N GLY A 131 -3.97 18.51 -19.75
CA GLY A 131 -2.97 19.51 -20.15
C GLY A 131 -1.84 19.74 -19.14
N LEU A 132 -1.67 18.89 -18.12
CA LEU A 132 -0.42 18.89 -17.34
C LEU A 132 0.76 18.47 -18.24
N PRO A 133 1.96 19.06 -18.09
CA PRO A 133 3.14 18.61 -18.84
C PRO A 133 3.54 17.15 -18.57
N GLY A 134 3.25 16.63 -17.37
CA GLY A 134 3.44 15.23 -17.02
C GLY A 134 2.76 14.84 -15.71
N ASP A 135 2.48 13.54 -15.54
CA ASP A 135 1.67 13.01 -14.43
C ASP A 135 2.45 12.78 -13.12
N ARG A 136 3.79 12.82 -13.16
CA ARG A 136 4.62 12.85 -11.95
C ARG A 136 4.70 14.29 -11.45
N VAL A 137 3.89 14.65 -10.47
CA VAL A 137 3.84 15.98 -9.86
C VAL A 137 4.73 16.03 -8.63
N GLN A 138 5.82 16.79 -8.71
CA GLN A 138 6.89 16.79 -7.72
C GLN A 138 6.77 17.94 -6.71
N THR A 139 6.22 19.07 -7.13
CA THR A 139 6.04 20.25 -6.26
C THR A 139 4.81 21.06 -6.66
N ILE A 140 4.11 21.60 -5.66
CA ILE A 140 2.97 22.50 -5.83
C ILE A 140 3.25 23.74 -4.96
N TYR A 141 3.22 24.92 -5.56
CA TYR A 141 3.47 26.20 -4.91
C TYR A 141 2.30 27.15 -5.13
N VAL A 142 1.72 27.65 -4.04
CA VAL A 142 0.56 28.55 -4.05
C VAL A 142 1.02 29.95 -3.63
N ARG A 143 0.67 30.97 -4.42
CA ARG A 143 0.78 32.38 -3.99
C ARG A 143 -0.33 33.21 -4.62
N GLY A 144 -1.13 33.87 -3.78
CA GLY A 144 -2.38 34.51 -4.22
C GLY A 144 -3.32 33.47 -4.84
N ASP A 145 -4.06 33.88 -5.87
CA ASP A 145 -4.90 33.02 -6.71
C ASP A 145 -4.12 32.13 -7.69
N THR A 146 -2.78 32.23 -7.73
CA THR A 146 -1.94 31.42 -8.62
C THR A 146 -1.46 30.13 -7.96
N VAL A 147 -1.52 29.03 -8.72
CA VAL A 147 -0.99 27.72 -8.32
C VAL A 147 -0.01 27.24 -9.38
N TRP A 148 1.27 27.18 -9.01
CA TRP A 148 2.36 26.68 -9.83
C TRP A 148 2.57 25.19 -9.52
N VAL A 149 2.65 24.37 -10.57
CA VAL A 149 2.82 22.92 -10.48
C VAL A 149 4.08 22.53 -11.23
N GLY A 150 5.03 21.92 -10.52
CA GLY A 150 6.25 21.38 -11.10
C GLY A 150 6.11 19.88 -11.28
N THR A 151 6.29 19.41 -12.51
CA THR A 151 6.22 17.98 -12.86
C THR A 151 7.62 17.45 -13.19
N SER A 152 7.74 16.19 -13.59
CA SER A 152 8.97 15.66 -14.20
C SER A 152 9.13 16.00 -15.70
N ALA A 153 8.20 16.77 -16.26
CA ALA A 153 8.10 17.04 -17.69
C ALA A 153 7.70 18.51 -18.00
N GLY A 154 7.92 19.44 -17.06
CA GLY A 154 7.67 20.88 -17.21
C GLY A 154 6.90 21.52 -16.05
N VAL A 155 6.48 22.77 -16.27
CA VAL A 155 5.69 23.60 -15.33
C VAL A 155 4.27 23.80 -15.85
N ALA A 156 3.27 23.65 -14.99
CA ALA A 156 1.90 24.10 -15.24
C ALA A 156 1.56 25.29 -14.33
N LEU A 157 0.86 26.29 -14.88
CA LEU A 157 0.34 27.45 -14.15
C LEU A 157 -1.19 27.42 -14.18
N PHE A 158 -1.80 27.34 -13.01
CA PHE A 158 -3.25 27.45 -12.82
C PHE A 158 -3.60 28.77 -12.13
N THR A 159 -4.80 29.27 -12.42
CA THR A 159 -5.47 30.30 -11.63
C THR A 159 -6.68 29.66 -10.94
N GLU A 160 -6.80 29.82 -9.61
CA GLU A 160 -7.92 29.32 -8.81
C GLU A 160 -8.79 30.48 -8.31
N ASN A 161 -10.10 30.43 -8.59
CA ASN A 161 -11.06 31.35 -8.00
C ASN A 161 -11.26 31.02 -6.50
N PRO A 162 -10.85 31.90 -5.54
CA PRO A 162 -10.84 31.53 -4.12
C PRO A 162 -12.21 31.19 -3.55
N SER A 163 -13.27 31.86 -4.00
CA SER A 163 -14.63 31.69 -3.46
C SER A 163 -15.32 30.40 -3.91
N THR A 164 -14.88 29.77 -5.00
CA THR A 164 -15.54 28.58 -5.59
C THR A 164 -14.63 27.36 -5.72
N GLY A 165 -13.31 27.54 -5.70
CA GLY A 165 -12.32 26.53 -6.04
C GLY A 165 -12.42 26.05 -7.50
N GLN A 166 -13.06 26.84 -8.39
CA GLN A 166 -12.92 26.66 -9.84
C GLN A 166 -11.50 27.01 -10.26
N ILE A 167 -10.98 26.30 -11.27
CA ILE A 167 -9.62 26.47 -11.78
C ILE A 167 -9.64 26.59 -13.30
N GLY A 168 -8.69 27.36 -13.84
CA GLY A 168 -8.28 27.30 -15.24
C GLY A 168 -6.81 26.91 -15.31
N LEU A 169 -6.44 26.03 -16.26
CA LEU A 169 -5.06 25.90 -16.70
C LEU A 169 -4.74 27.13 -17.55
N THR A 170 -3.91 28.01 -17.04
CA THR A 170 -3.62 29.31 -17.65
C THR A 170 -2.48 29.18 -18.67
N ARG A 171 -1.44 28.38 -18.36
CA ARG A 171 -0.35 27.99 -19.29
C ARG A 171 0.33 26.70 -18.86
N ALA A 172 0.94 26.03 -19.82
CA ALA A 172 1.96 24.99 -19.62
C ALA A 172 3.29 25.45 -20.23
N TYR A 173 4.41 25.05 -19.65
CA TYR A 173 5.76 25.41 -20.07
C TYR A 173 6.67 24.18 -20.01
N THR A 174 7.43 23.94 -21.08
CA THR A 174 8.54 23.00 -21.12
C THR A 174 9.83 23.70 -21.55
N ASN A 175 10.97 23.05 -21.39
CA ASN A 175 12.26 23.52 -21.92
C ASN A 175 12.16 23.83 -23.42
N ALA A 176 11.58 22.92 -24.21
CA ALA A 176 11.34 23.12 -25.63
C ALA A 176 10.40 24.31 -25.92
N SER A 177 9.29 24.44 -25.18
CA SER A 177 8.31 25.52 -25.41
C SER A 177 8.82 26.92 -25.00
N THR A 178 9.93 26.99 -24.28
CA THR A 178 10.57 28.22 -23.80
C THR A 178 11.92 28.49 -24.47
N SER A 179 12.25 27.75 -25.54
CA SER A 179 13.54 27.83 -26.23
C SER A 179 14.75 27.67 -25.29
N GLY A 180 14.62 26.81 -24.27
CA GLY A 180 15.64 26.55 -23.26
C GLY A 180 15.54 27.39 -21.98
N ALA A 181 14.74 28.46 -21.94
CA ALA A 181 14.76 29.41 -20.83
C ALA A 181 14.16 28.88 -19.50
N LEU A 182 13.26 27.89 -19.56
CA LEU A 182 13.05 26.93 -18.47
C LEU A 182 14.10 25.82 -18.64
N VAL A 183 15.18 25.83 -17.86
CA VAL A 183 16.32 24.92 -18.05
C VAL A 183 15.96 23.55 -17.49
N GLY A 184 15.70 22.59 -18.38
CA GLY A 184 15.25 21.24 -18.01
C GLY A 184 13.79 21.16 -17.53
N ASP A 185 13.19 19.99 -17.72
CA ASP A 185 11.76 19.75 -17.47
C ASP A 185 11.48 19.01 -16.15
N ASP A 186 12.51 18.49 -15.47
CA ASP A 186 12.39 17.87 -14.16
C ASP A 186 12.41 18.94 -13.05
N VAL A 187 11.25 19.48 -12.71
CA VAL A 187 11.06 20.63 -11.80
C VAL A 187 10.97 20.16 -10.35
N ARG A 188 11.73 20.82 -9.44
CA ARG A 188 11.91 20.40 -8.05
C ARG A 188 11.34 21.37 -7.02
N ALA A 189 11.54 22.67 -7.19
CA ALA A 189 11.07 23.66 -6.22
C ALA A 189 10.74 25.01 -6.87
N PHE A 190 9.86 25.76 -6.21
CA PHE A 190 9.57 27.16 -6.51
C PHE A 190 9.70 28.04 -5.27
N ILE A 191 10.02 29.31 -5.48
CA ILE A 191 9.74 30.39 -4.51
C ILE A 191 9.57 31.70 -5.27
N GLN A 192 8.60 32.54 -4.89
CA GLN A 192 8.45 33.86 -5.49
C GLN A 192 8.97 34.96 -4.55
N VAL A 193 9.99 35.70 -5.01
CA VAL A 193 10.64 36.80 -4.29
C VAL A 193 10.33 38.10 -5.04
N GLY A 194 9.60 39.02 -4.41
CA GLY A 194 8.97 40.14 -5.10
C GLY A 194 8.09 39.65 -6.25
N ASP A 195 8.35 40.15 -7.45
CA ASP A 195 7.66 39.77 -8.71
C ASP A 195 8.38 38.65 -9.49
N THR A 196 9.51 38.14 -8.99
CA THR A 196 10.28 37.06 -9.65
C THR A 196 9.97 35.71 -9.01
N LEU A 197 9.43 34.78 -9.78
CA LEU A 197 9.37 33.36 -9.42
C LEU A 197 10.72 32.72 -9.76
N TRP A 198 11.35 32.07 -8.79
CA TRP A 198 12.51 31.21 -9.00
C TRP A 198 12.04 29.76 -9.11
N CYS A 199 12.65 29.00 -10.01
CA CYS A 199 12.29 27.64 -10.35
C CYS A 199 13.56 26.77 -10.41
N ALA A 200 13.66 25.80 -9.52
CA ALA A 200 14.74 24.82 -9.51
C ALA A 200 14.36 23.60 -10.35
N THR A 201 15.32 23.07 -11.10
CA THR A 201 15.18 21.82 -11.85
C THR A 201 16.39 20.93 -11.61
N MET A 202 16.33 19.67 -12.04
CA MET A 202 17.52 18.78 -12.03
C MET A 202 18.61 19.19 -13.03
N SER A 203 18.31 20.07 -13.98
CA SER A 203 19.25 20.52 -15.03
C SER A 203 19.85 21.90 -14.76
N GLY A 204 19.27 22.70 -13.87
CA GLY A 204 19.75 24.05 -13.61
C GLY A 204 18.78 24.91 -12.78
N LEU A 205 18.81 26.20 -13.04
CA LEU A 205 18.01 27.20 -12.34
C LEU A 205 17.40 28.17 -13.34
N SER A 206 16.10 28.43 -13.23
CA SER A 206 15.39 29.42 -14.03
C SER A 206 14.65 30.43 -13.17
N SER A 207 14.35 31.60 -13.74
CA SER A 207 13.46 32.59 -13.15
C SER A 207 12.37 33.02 -14.12
N PHE A 208 11.16 33.26 -13.63
CA PHE A 208 10.03 33.80 -14.39
C PHE A 208 9.63 35.17 -13.84
N ALA A 209 9.59 36.18 -14.70
CA ALA A 209 9.19 37.55 -14.38
C ALA A 209 8.63 38.24 -15.63
N GLY A 210 7.69 39.18 -15.47
CA GLY A 210 7.12 39.95 -16.60
C GLY A 210 6.42 39.10 -17.68
N GLY A 211 6.07 37.85 -17.38
CA GLY A 211 5.47 36.91 -18.35
C GLY A 211 6.47 36.04 -19.13
N ALA A 212 7.78 36.20 -18.91
CA ALA A 212 8.86 35.49 -19.60
C ALA A 212 9.74 34.67 -18.65
N TRP A 213 10.33 33.59 -19.19
CA TRP A 213 11.35 32.77 -18.53
C TRP A 213 12.76 33.27 -18.86
N LEU A 214 13.70 33.06 -17.93
CA LEU A 214 15.13 33.38 -18.07
C LEU A 214 15.97 32.28 -17.41
N ASP A 215 17.04 31.86 -18.09
CA ASP A 215 18.08 31.00 -17.52
C ASP A 215 18.86 31.76 -16.43
N ARG A 216 19.11 31.08 -15.31
CA ARG A 216 19.89 31.52 -14.15
C ARG A 216 20.94 30.49 -13.72
N THR A 217 21.18 29.44 -14.50
CA THR A 217 22.04 28.29 -14.15
C THR A 217 23.47 28.73 -13.86
N ALA A 218 24.00 29.70 -14.61
CA ALA A 218 25.31 30.32 -14.34
C ALA A 218 25.42 31.03 -12.96
N THR A 219 24.32 31.21 -12.22
CA THR A 219 24.33 31.80 -10.88
C THR A 219 24.43 30.77 -9.74
N LEU A 220 24.32 29.46 -10.02
CA LEU A 220 24.29 28.41 -8.99
C LEU A 220 25.05 27.15 -9.44
N SER A 221 26.03 26.70 -8.64
CA SER A 221 26.97 25.64 -9.04
C SER A 221 26.48 24.18 -8.84
N SER A 222 25.26 23.97 -8.34
CA SER A 222 24.67 22.64 -8.13
C SER A 222 23.14 22.74 -8.15
N PRO A 223 22.40 21.79 -8.75
CA PRO A 223 20.94 21.83 -8.80
C PRO A 223 20.28 22.03 -7.43
N ALA A 224 19.34 22.97 -7.37
CA ALA A 224 18.58 23.24 -6.16
C ALA A 224 17.46 22.19 -5.95
N THR A 225 17.30 21.77 -4.71
CA THR A 225 16.23 20.86 -4.25
C THR A 225 15.08 21.61 -3.58
N SER A 226 15.37 22.80 -3.05
CA SER A 226 14.47 23.62 -2.25
C SER A 226 14.96 25.07 -2.19
N PHE A 227 14.09 25.98 -1.73
CA PHE A 227 14.45 27.37 -1.45
C PHE A 227 13.88 27.85 -0.12
N ALA A 228 14.48 28.87 0.45
CA ALA A 228 13.93 29.65 1.55
C ALA A 228 14.23 31.14 1.37
N LEU A 229 13.43 32.00 2.00
CA LEU A 229 13.72 33.44 2.14
C LEU A 229 14.03 33.70 3.62
N TYR A 230 15.22 34.19 3.94
CA TYR A 230 15.69 34.41 5.30
C TYR A 230 16.46 35.73 5.38
N ALA A 231 16.06 36.61 6.31
CA ALA A 231 16.56 37.99 6.43
C ALA A 231 16.62 38.70 5.06
N ASP A 232 15.47 38.70 4.36
CA ASP A 232 15.25 39.18 2.98
C ASP A 232 16.19 38.63 1.89
N THR A 233 17.05 37.67 2.24
CA THR A 233 17.98 37.01 1.34
C THR A 233 17.38 35.70 0.83
N LEU A 234 17.53 35.41 -0.46
CA LEU A 234 17.14 34.13 -1.06
C LEU A 234 18.23 33.07 -0.78
N TRP A 235 17.80 31.90 -0.33
CA TRP A 235 18.64 30.72 -0.11
C TRP A 235 18.16 29.54 -0.95
N ALA A 236 19.08 28.69 -1.36
CA ALA A 236 18.82 27.43 -2.08
C ALA A 236 19.44 26.25 -1.34
N GLY A 237 18.68 25.17 -1.15
CA GLY A 237 19.21 23.88 -0.70
C GLY A 237 19.76 23.12 -1.91
N THR A 238 20.95 22.53 -1.79
CA THR A 238 21.57 21.71 -2.84
C THR A 238 22.20 20.45 -2.25
N SER A 239 22.55 19.49 -3.12
CA SER A 239 23.35 18.31 -2.75
C SER A 239 24.72 18.61 -2.13
N LEU A 240 25.23 19.84 -2.25
CA LEU A 240 26.49 20.31 -1.64
C LEU A 240 26.26 21.13 -0.35
N GLY A 241 25.00 21.27 0.06
CA GLY A 241 24.57 22.04 1.23
C GLY A 241 23.79 23.31 0.88
N PRO A 242 23.51 24.17 1.88
CA PRO A 242 22.85 25.45 1.68
C PRO A 242 23.72 26.47 0.94
N TYR A 243 23.09 27.25 0.06
CA TYR A 243 23.69 28.38 -0.65
C TYR A 243 22.88 29.66 -0.43
N GLN A 244 23.56 30.79 -0.24
CA GLN A 244 22.97 32.12 -0.05
C GLN A 244 23.16 32.96 -1.32
N TYR A 245 22.13 33.66 -1.78
CA TYR A 245 22.21 34.57 -2.93
C TYR A 245 22.84 35.92 -2.53
N ALA A 246 24.06 36.18 -3.01
CA ALA A 246 24.84 37.35 -2.64
C ALA A 246 25.68 37.89 -3.81
N GLY A 247 25.35 39.11 -4.25
CA GLY A 247 26.04 39.80 -5.35
C GLY A 247 25.74 39.22 -6.73
N GLY A 248 24.48 38.83 -6.99
CA GLY A 248 24.03 38.28 -8.28
C GLY A 248 24.27 36.78 -8.47
N VAL A 249 24.91 36.10 -7.51
CA VAL A 249 25.22 34.67 -7.56
C VAL A 249 24.94 33.99 -6.22
N PHE A 250 24.64 32.71 -6.25
CA PHE A 250 24.56 31.85 -5.08
C PHE A 250 25.97 31.45 -4.62
N ARG A 251 26.25 31.59 -3.33
CA ARG A 251 27.53 31.24 -2.69
C ARG A 251 27.28 30.17 -1.62
N ALA A 252 28.17 29.20 -1.49
CA ALA A 252 28.03 28.15 -0.48
C ALA A 252 28.06 28.76 0.93
N ALA A 253 27.08 28.37 1.76
CA ALA A 253 26.86 28.87 3.11
C ALA A 253 26.71 27.72 4.12
N ASN A 254 27.43 26.61 3.86
CA ASN A 254 27.41 25.36 4.62
C ASN A 254 28.43 25.33 5.78
N SER A 255 29.00 26.49 6.16
CA SER A 255 30.05 26.64 7.18
C SER A 255 31.27 25.72 7.00
N GLY A 256 31.57 25.28 5.77
CA GLY A 256 32.65 24.32 5.49
C GLY A 256 32.30 22.85 5.80
N HIS A 257 31.13 22.59 6.39
CA HIS A 257 30.61 21.25 6.63
C HIS A 257 29.83 20.77 5.41
N GLY A 258 30.35 19.76 4.71
CA GLY A 258 29.71 19.14 3.55
C GLY A 258 28.52 18.25 3.91
N PHE A 259 27.43 18.83 4.42
CA PHE A 259 26.14 18.14 4.57
C PHE A 259 25.21 18.46 3.38
N PRO A 260 24.58 17.46 2.73
CA PRO A 260 23.65 17.71 1.63
C PRO A 260 22.37 18.35 2.17
N SER A 261 21.92 19.47 1.60
CA SER A 261 20.68 20.14 1.98
C SER A 261 19.56 19.75 1.02
N GLN A 262 18.60 18.97 1.51
CA GLN A 262 17.44 18.52 0.74
C GLN A 262 16.25 19.49 0.87
N VAL A 263 16.06 20.08 2.04
CA VAL A 263 15.01 21.08 2.29
C VAL A 263 15.54 22.24 3.11
N LEU A 264 15.27 23.47 2.67
CA LEU A 264 15.36 24.69 3.48
C LEU A 264 13.98 25.19 3.87
N TYR A 265 13.85 25.77 5.06
CA TYR A 265 12.60 26.36 5.54
C TYR A 265 12.85 27.49 6.55
N THR A 266 12.11 28.59 6.45
CA THR A 266 12.19 29.71 7.39
C THR A 266 10.96 29.72 8.30
N ALA A 267 11.17 29.77 9.62
CA ALA A 267 10.09 29.89 10.60
C ALA A 267 10.59 30.58 11.89
N GLY A 268 9.73 31.37 12.54
CA GLY A 268 10.02 31.98 13.85
C GLY A 268 11.15 33.02 13.90
N GLY A 269 11.76 33.36 12.76
CA GLY A 269 13.00 34.17 12.70
C GLY A 269 14.27 33.34 12.51
N SER A 270 14.16 32.02 12.40
CA SER A 270 15.25 31.07 12.13
C SER A 270 15.18 30.47 10.72
N LEU A 271 16.31 29.99 10.22
CA LEU A 271 16.43 29.20 8.99
C LEU A 271 16.83 27.76 9.36
N PHE A 272 16.06 26.80 8.87
CA PHE A 272 16.26 25.37 9.08
C PHE A 272 16.73 24.70 7.78
N SER A 273 17.61 23.70 7.91
CA SER A 273 18.03 22.83 6.81
C SER A 273 17.84 21.36 7.19
N GLY A 274 17.24 20.59 6.29
CA GLY A 274 17.03 19.15 6.41
C GLY A 274 17.93 18.42 5.44
N ALA A 275 18.70 17.45 5.96
CA ALA A 275 19.67 16.69 5.20
C ALA A 275 19.15 15.31 4.77
N THR A 276 19.66 14.82 3.64
CA THR A 276 19.27 13.52 3.08
C THR A 276 19.70 12.33 3.96
N THR A 277 20.72 12.52 4.82
CA THR A 277 21.33 11.48 5.67
C THR A 277 21.79 11.93 7.06
N LEU A 278 21.81 13.24 7.35
CA LEU A 278 22.43 13.81 8.56
C LEU A 278 21.45 14.53 9.51
N GLY A 279 20.15 14.47 9.23
CA GLY A 279 19.10 14.99 10.09
C GLY A 279 18.76 16.47 9.85
N ALA A 280 18.36 17.17 10.91
CA ALA A 280 17.91 18.54 10.89
C ALA A 280 18.96 19.49 11.49
N TYR A 281 19.02 20.70 10.96
CA TYR A 281 19.93 21.76 11.39
C TYR A 281 19.21 23.12 11.46
N GLU A 282 19.67 24.00 12.34
CA GLU A 282 19.27 25.40 12.45
C GLU A 282 20.48 26.31 12.26
N TYR A 283 20.30 27.40 11.52
CA TYR A 283 21.35 28.37 11.21
C TYR A 283 21.48 29.42 12.30
N ASP A 284 22.67 29.56 12.88
CA ASP A 284 23.02 30.69 13.74
C ASP A 284 23.62 31.85 12.90
N PRO A 285 22.92 32.99 12.76
CA PRO A 285 23.45 34.14 12.04
C PRO A 285 24.58 34.88 12.77
N GLN A 286 24.82 34.63 14.07
CA GLN A 286 25.90 35.28 14.83
C GLN A 286 27.26 34.63 14.54
N THR A 287 27.31 33.30 14.45
CA THR A 287 28.53 32.55 14.09
C THR A 287 28.60 32.12 12.63
N ALA A 288 27.53 32.35 11.85
CA ALA A 288 27.35 31.85 10.49
C ALA A 288 27.53 30.32 10.36
N SER A 289 27.04 29.58 11.36
CA SER A 289 27.20 28.13 11.49
C SER A 289 25.85 27.40 11.60
N TRP A 290 25.89 26.07 11.59
CA TRP A 290 24.70 25.20 11.62
C TRP A 290 24.71 24.29 12.85
N GLY A 291 23.83 24.54 13.81
CA GLY A 291 23.60 23.66 14.96
C GLY A 291 22.70 22.48 14.59
N SER A 292 22.97 21.28 15.10
CA SER A 292 22.16 20.09 14.81
C SER A 292 20.96 19.94 15.75
N LEU A 293 19.81 19.54 15.18
CA LEU A 293 18.53 19.34 15.86
C LEU A 293 18.09 17.88 15.69
N ASN A 294 18.92 16.92 16.09
CA ASN A 294 18.68 15.50 15.79
C ASN A 294 18.01 14.70 16.93
N THR A 295 17.89 15.28 18.12
CA THR A 295 17.33 14.61 19.30
C THR A 295 15.85 14.27 19.12
N GLY A 296 15.53 12.97 19.01
CA GLY A 296 14.15 12.48 18.85
C GLY A 296 13.61 12.48 17.41
N LEU A 297 14.44 12.76 16.39
CA LEU A 297 14.01 12.62 14.99
C LEU A 297 13.63 11.15 14.68
N PRO A 298 12.49 10.89 14.01
CA PRO A 298 12.12 9.54 13.56
C PRO A 298 13.10 8.95 12.53
N SER A 299 13.78 9.81 11.77
CA SER A 299 14.86 9.44 10.86
C SER A 299 15.76 10.64 10.56
N LEU A 300 17.05 10.40 10.32
CA LEU A 300 18.01 11.40 9.84
C LEU A 300 17.81 11.77 8.35
N ARG A 301 16.84 11.15 7.67
CA ARG A 301 16.48 11.47 6.28
C ARG A 301 15.31 12.46 6.26
N VAL A 302 15.61 13.76 6.35
CA VAL A 302 14.62 14.83 6.42
C VAL A 302 14.16 15.23 5.01
N THR A 303 12.85 15.30 4.80
CA THR A 303 12.23 15.59 3.50
C THR A 303 11.52 16.94 3.46
N SER A 304 10.97 17.39 4.59
CA SER A 304 10.13 18.58 4.66
C SER A 304 10.11 19.20 6.05
N PHE A 305 9.80 20.51 6.12
CA PHE A 305 9.44 21.20 7.36
C PHE A 305 8.17 22.00 7.16
N ARG A 306 7.43 22.27 8.24
CA ARG A 306 6.29 23.19 8.22
C ARG A 306 5.99 23.74 9.61
N VAL A 307 5.50 24.97 9.70
CA VAL A 307 4.74 25.38 10.88
C VAL A 307 3.38 24.67 10.84
N GLY A 308 3.05 23.94 11.91
CA GLY A 308 1.79 23.23 12.07
C GLY A 308 0.66 24.16 12.53
N PRO A 309 -0.59 23.67 12.54
CA PRO A 309 -1.74 24.45 13.02
C PRO A 309 -1.74 24.70 14.54
N ASP A 310 -0.85 24.02 15.29
CA ASP A 310 -0.53 24.31 16.70
C ASP A 310 0.58 25.38 16.86
N GLY A 311 1.00 26.02 15.76
CA GLY A 311 2.00 27.09 15.75
C GLY A 311 3.45 26.63 15.95
N ARG A 312 3.69 25.32 16.11
CA ARG A 312 5.01 24.72 16.32
C ARG A 312 5.66 24.30 15.00
N LEU A 313 6.97 24.12 15.00
CA LEU A 313 7.70 23.53 13.87
C LEU A 313 7.48 22.01 13.86
N TRP A 314 7.14 21.49 12.69
CA TRP A 314 7.03 20.07 12.37
C TRP A 314 8.04 19.69 11.29
N VAL A 315 8.55 18.47 11.36
CA VAL A 315 9.48 17.88 10.38
C VAL A 315 8.87 16.63 9.76
N GLY A 316 9.01 16.47 8.45
CA GLY A 316 8.74 15.24 7.73
C GLY A 316 10.04 14.51 7.46
N THR A 317 10.06 13.21 7.75
CA THR A 317 11.21 12.33 7.50
C THR A 317 10.74 11.05 6.82
N LEU A 318 11.68 10.22 6.35
CA LEU A 318 11.33 8.88 5.85
C LEU A 318 10.95 7.87 6.95
N GLY A 319 11.09 8.23 8.24
CA GLY A 319 10.71 7.39 9.38
C GLY A 319 9.44 7.84 10.11
N GLY A 320 8.75 8.87 9.61
CA GLY A 320 7.57 9.49 10.25
C GLY A 320 7.67 11.01 10.29
N THR A 321 6.69 11.66 10.93
CA THR A 321 6.76 13.10 11.25
C THR A 321 7.12 13.30 12.73
N ALA A 322 7.59 14.49 13.10
CA ALA A 322 7.75 14.87 14.49
C ALA A 322 7.52 16.37 14.71
N ARG A 323 7.20 16.73 15.94
CA ARG A 323 6.96 18.11 16.41
C ARG A 323 8.10 18.58 17.31
N LEU A 324 8.60 19.80 17.11
CA LEU A 324 9.57 20.40 18.01
C LEU A 324 8.87 20.86 19.30
N LEU A 325 9.26 20.31 20.45
CA LEU A 325 8.59 20.59 21.74
C LEU A 325 8.94 21.95 22.32
N LEU A 326 10.24 22.26 22.37
CA LEU A 326 10.82 23.50 22.90
C LEU A 326 12.09 23.84 22.11
N PRO A 327 12.29 25.10 21.67
CA PRO A 327 13.53 25.52 21.03
C PRO A 327 14.76 25.32 21.94
N THR A 328 14.58 25.46 23.26
CA THR A 328 15.66 25.36 24.26
C THR A 328 16.14 23.94 24.57
N THR A 329 15.46 22.89 24.08
CA THR A 329 15.88 21.49 24.29
C THR A 329 16.15 20.74 22.99
N ALA A 330 15.88 21.34 21.82
CA ALA A 330 16.06 20.74 20.50
C ALA A 330 15.41 19.34 20.32
N ALA A 331 14.40 19.02 21.14
CA ALA A 331 13.81 17.70 21.23
C ALA A 331 12.53 17.58 20.37
N TRP A 332 12.54 16.60 19.47
CA TRP A 332 11.42 16.24 18.62
C TRP A 332 10.54 15.16 19.29
N GLU A 333 9.23 15.38 19.22
CA GLU A 333 8.16 14.44 19.62
C GLU A 333 7.68 13.68 18.38
N PRO A 334 8.00 12.37 18.25
CA PRO A 334 7.65 11.60 17.06
C PRO A 334 6.15 11.27 17.02
N HIS A 335 5.53 11.49 15.86
CA HIS A 335 4.17 11.04 15.56
C HIS A 335 4.21 10.09 14.36
N LEU A 336 3.87 8.82 14.60
CA LEU A 336 3.90 7.78 13.59
C LEU A 336 2.47 7.42 13.12
N SER A 337 2.36 7.15 11.83
CA SER A 337 1.24 6.44 11.24
C SER A 337 1.25 4.97 11.65
N ASP A 338 0.06 4.37 11.79
CA ASP A 338 -0.10 2.91 11.83
C ASP A 338 0.31 2.24 10.50
N GLY A 339 0.36 0.90 10.49
CA GLY A 339 0.69 0.09 9.32
C GLY A 339 2.02 -0.66 9.41
N PRO A 340 2.36 -1.51 8.42
CA PRO A 340 3.62 -2.25 8.39
C PRO A 340 4.83 -1.30 8.33
N LEU A 341 6.00 -1.80 8.76
CA LEU A 341 7.26 -1.05 8.70
C LEU A 341 7.68 -0.70 7.26
N VAL A 342 7.32 -1.54 6.27
CA VAL A 342 7.59 -1.32 4.85
C VAL A 342 6.40 -1.74 3.99
N ASN A 343 6.30 -1.18 2.79
CA ASN A 343 5.37 -1.62 1.75
C ASN A 343 6.11 -2.58 0.80
N GLY A 344 5.48 -3.69 0.39
CA GLY A 344 6.07 -4.69 -0.52
C GLY A 344 6.35 -6.04 0.14
N THR A 345 5.35 -6.91 0.18
CA THR A 345 5.45 -8.27 0.74
C THR A 345 5.82 -9.32 -0.33
N GLN A 346 6.41 -10.45 0.06
CA GLN A 346 6.76 -11.56 -0.85
C GLN A 346 5.98 -12.86 -0.56
N ARG A 347 5.90 -13.30 0.71
CA ARG A 347 5.06 -14.42 1.17
C ARG A 347 4.28 -14.03 2.42
N ALA A 348 3.28 -14.85 2.78
CA ALA A 348 2.46 -14.67 3.97
C ALA A 348 2.23 -16.01 4.70
N ALA A 349 2.08 -15.97 6.02
CA ALA A 349 1.69 -17.10 6.87
C ALA A 349 0.79 -16.62 8.00
N VAL A 350 -0.11 -17.47 8.49
CA VAL A 350 -1.00 -17.18 9.63
C VAL A 350 -0.65 -18.12 10.78
N ASP A 351 -0.65 -17.59 12.00
CA ASP A 351 -0.57 -18.37 13.24
C ASP A 351 -1.74 -17.98 14.19
N PRO A 352 -1.86 -18.60 15.38
CA PRO A 352 -2.92 -18.24 16.32
C PRO A 352 -2.88 -16.79 16.81
N ARG A 353 -1.73 -16.11 16.72
CA ARG A 353 -1.47 -14.76 17.24
C ARG A 353 -1.78 -13.69 16.20
N GLY A 354 -1.53 -13.96 14.93
CA GLY A 354 -1.63 -12.95 13.88
C GLY A 354 -1.32 -13.46 12.47
N VAL A 355 -0.90 -12.52 11.63
CA VAL A 355 -0.38 -12.78 10.28
C VAL A 355 1.06 -12.29 10.18
N TRP A 356 1.89 -13.10 9.55
CA TRP A 356 3.29 -12.83 9.25
C TRP A 356 3.46 -12.60 7.75
N PHE A 357 4.28 -11.63 7.36
CA PHE A 357 4.65 -11.40 5.95
C PHE A 357 6.17 -11.31 5.81
N SER A 358 6.69 -11.92 4.76
CA SER A 358 8.07 -11.67 4.34
C SER A 358 8.15 -10.50 3.36
N THR A 359 9.37 -9.96 3.16
CA THR A 359 9.65 -8.86 2.24
C THR A 359 10.96 -9.13 1.48
N GLY A 360 11.21 -8.41 0.38
CA GLY A 360 12.45 -8.59 -0.39
C GLY A 360 12.65 -7.57 -1.53
N ASN A 361 13.91 -7.36 -1.88
CA ASN A 361 14.61 -6.57 -2.92
C ASN A 361 14.06 -5.22 -3.45
N ALA A 362 12.76 -4.94 -3.42
CA ALA A 362 12.16 -3.73 -3.98
C ALA A 362 12.30 -2.50 -3.05
N PHE A 363 13.49 -2.25 -2.52
CA PHE A 363 13.76 -1.26 -1.48
C PHE A 363 14.53 -0.02 -1.99
N PRO A 364 14.14 1.20 -1.56
CA PRO A 364 15.04 2.35 -1.60
C PRO A 364 16.28 2.09 -0.73
N PRO A 365 17.47 2.61 -1.09
CA PRO A 365 18.67 2.47 -0.27
C PRO A 365 18.46 3.08 1.12
N GLY A 366 18.60 2.26 2.16
CA GLY A 366 18.46 2.63 3.57
C GLY A 366 17.36 1.90 4.35
N SER A 367 16.39 1.25 3.68
CA SER A 367 15.52 0.25 4.32
C SER A 367 16.14 -1.13 4.13
N GLY A 368 16.59 -1.75 5.23
CA GLY A 368 17.40 -2.98 5.24
C GLY A 368 16.70 -4.19 4.63
N ARG A 369 17.49 -5.18 4.21
CA ARG A 369 16.97 -6.44 3.65
C ARG A 369 16.41 -7.34 4.75
N GLY A 370 15.60 -8.33 4.35
CA GLY A 370 15.11 -9.37 5.28
C GLY A 370 14.21 -8.84 6.40
N VAL A 371 13.28 -7.92 6.11
CA VAL A 371 12.25 -7.53 7.09
C VAL A 371 11.15 -8.58 7.10
N VAL A 372 10.83 -9.10 8.29
CA VAL A 372 9.64 -9.95 8.52
C VAL A 372 8.64 -9.15 9.34
N LEU A 373 7.48 -8.89 8.75
CA LEU A 373 6.38 -8.12 9.34
C LEU A 373 5.44 -9.05 10.11
N HIS A 374 4.87 -8.56 11.21
CA HIS A 374 3.83 -9.26 11.98
C HIS A 374 2.68 -8.32 12.32
N PHE A 375 1.44 -8.78 12.21
CA PHE A 375 0.26 -8.09 12.71
C PHE A 375 -0.51 -8.96 13.70
N ASP A 376 -0.49 -8.59 14.98
CA ASP A 376 -1.04 -9.33 16.12
C ASP A 376 -2.58 -9.24 16.29
N GLY A 377 -3.26 -8.63 15.32
CA GLY A 377 -4.69 -8.30 15.38
C GLY A 377 -4.99 -6.85 15.78
N ALA A 378 -4.04 -6.15 16.41
CA ALA A 378 -4.15 -4.75 16.83
C ALA A 378 -2.99 -3.87 16.33
N SER A 379 -1.74 -4.35 16.39
CA SER A 379 -0.53 -3.59 16.10
C SER A 379 0.36 -4.27 15.04
N TRP A 380 1.15 -3.47 14.33
CA TRP A 380 2.16 -3.93 13.37
C TRP A 380 3.55 -3.89 14.02
N ASN A 381 4.26 -5.00 13.92
CA ASN A 381 5.61 -5.19 14.43
C ASN A 381 6.54 -5.68 13.29
N ALA A 382 7.85 -5.59 13.50
CA ALA A 382 8.82 -6.05 12.50
C ALA A 382 10.06 -6.68 13.16
N LEU A 383 10.40 -7.87 12.71
CA LEU A 383 11.71 -8.48 12.92
C LEU A 383 12.64 -7.96 11.81
N THR A 384 13.78 -7.43 12.21
CA THR A 384 14.88 -7.00 11.34
C THR A 384 16.19 -7.48 11.95
N ASN A 385 17.29 -7.50 11.19
CA ASN A 385 18.61 -7.82 11.73
C ASN A 385 18.93 -6.95 12.98
N ALA A 386 18.65 -5.64 12.91
CA ALA A 386 18.84 -4.72 14.02
C ALA A 386 17.90 -4.98 15.22
N SER A 387 16.59 -5.20 15.01
CA SER A 387 15.65 -5.43 16.13
C SER A 387 15.81 -6.78 16.81
N THR A 388 16.54 -7.71 16.17
CA THR A 388 16.81 -9.06 16.68
C THR A 388 18.27 -9.25 17.13
N GLY A 389 19.08 -8.18 17.18
CA GLY A 389 20.48 -8.25 17.63
C GLY A 389 21.39 -9.08 16.72
N GLY A 390 21.06 -9.19 15.43
CA GLY A 390 21.74 -10.03 14.44
C GLY A 390 21.13 -11.41 14.23
N ALA A 391 20.11 -11.81 15.03
CA ALA A 391 19.54 -13.15 14.97
C ALA A 391 18.76 -13.41 13.67
N LEU A 392 18.00 -12.45 13.15
CA LEU A 392 17.41 -12.53 11.80
C LEU A 392 18.45 -12.15 10.73
N GLN A 393 18.59 -12.95 9.66
CA GLN A 393 19.53 -12.66 8.57
C GLN A 393 19.09 -11.46 7.71
N GLU A 394 20.00 -10.54 7.39
CA GLU A 394 19.79 -9.45 6.42
C GLU A 394 19.89 -9.96 4.96
N ALA A 395 19.00 -10.89 4.61
CA ALA A 395 18.85 -11.46 3.27
C ALA A 395 17.37 -11.58 2.90
N ASP A 396 17.06 -11.60 1.60
CA ASP A 396 15.68 -11.62 1.11
C ASP A 396 14.92 -12.87 1.56
N VAL A 397 13.72 -12.70 2.11
CA VAL A 397 12.94 -13.79 2.71
C VAL A 397 11.90 -14.28 1.71
N PHE A 398 12.19 -15.40 1.05
CA PHE A 398 11.36 -16.00 0.00
C PHE A 398 10.41 -17.10 0.48
N ALA A 399 10.62 -17.63 1.70
CA ALA A 399 9.68 -18.52 2.38
C ALA A 399 9.32 -18.01 3.77
N ILE A 400 8.07 -18.18 4.17
CA ILE A 400 7.62 -18.01 5.56
C ILE A 400 6.52 -19.03 5.84
N PHE A 401 6.64 -19.78 6.92
CA PHE A 401 5.78 -20.93 7.21
C PHE A 401 5.59 -21.11 8.73
N TYR A 402 4.38 -21.42 9.17
CA TYR A 402 4.07 -21.74 10.57
C TYR A 402 3.79 -23.24 10.71
N ASP A 403 4.55 -23.94 11.55
CA ASP A 403 4.53 -25.42 11.60
C ASP A 403 3.37 -26.04 12.38
N GLY A 404 2.47 -25.23 12.94
CA GLY A 404 1.34 -25.69 13.74
C GLY A 404 1.69 -26.09 15.19
N SER A 405 2.97 -26.13 15.57
CA SER A 405 3.43 -26.52 16.91
C SER A 405 3.82 -25.32 17.78
N SER A 406 4.70 -24.46 17.27
CA SER A 406 4.93 -23.09 17.77
C SER A 406 5.84 -22.26 16.86
N LYS A 407 6.59 -22.88 15.94
CA LYS A 407 7.69 -22.20 15.23
C LYS A 407 7.24 -21.56 13.93
N LEU A 408 7.85 -20.42 13.66
CA LEU A 408 7.87 -19.76 12.37
C LEU A 408 9.20 -20.11 11.69
N TRP A 409 9.12 -20.74 10.52
CA TRP A 409 10.26 -21.08 9.68
C TRP A 409 10.40 -20.02 8.59
N ILE A 410 11.57 -19.39 8.53
CA ILE A 410 11.85 -18.23 7.67
C ILE A 410 12.97 -18.66 6.70
N GLY A 411 12.64 -18.79 5.41
CA GLY A 411 13.58 -19.21 4.37
C GLY A 411 14.10 -18.03 3.56
N HIS A 412 15.41 -17.95 3.43
CA HIS A 412 16.12 -16.86 2.76
C HIS A 412 16.75 -17.32 1.44
N CYS A 413 16.89 -16.40 0.50
CA CYS A 413 17.73 -16.56 -0.69
C CYS A 413 18.49 -15.23 -0.95
N CYS A 414 19.65 -15.22 -1.59
CA CYS A 414 20.43 -16.36 -2.10
C CYS A 414 21.86 -16.27 -1.54
N SER A 415 22.74 -17.18 -1.92
CA SER A 415 24.11 -17.18 -1.40
C SER A 415 24.88 -15.90 -1.77
N ASP A 416 25.22 -15.12 -0.76
CA ASP A 416 26.12 -13.94 -0.80
C ASP A 416 27.59 -14.31 -0.51
N GLY A 417 27.90 -15.61 -0.45
CA GLY A 417 29.20 -16.15 -0.03
C GLY A 417 29.32 -16.42 1.49
N SER A 418 28.32 -16.03 2.30
CA SER A 418 28.28 -16.38 3.72
C SER A 418 28.01 -17.88 3.94
N PRO A 419 28.76 -18.54 4.84
CA PRO A 419 28.51 -19.93 5.24
C PRO A 419 27.35 -20.07 6.24
N ARG A 420 26.67 -18.97 6.63
CA ARG A 420 25.50 -19.04 7.52
C ARG A 420 24.34 -19.77 6.80
N PRO A 421 23.61 -20.66 7.49
CA PRO A 421 22.38 -21.24 6.94
C PRO A 421 21.37 -20.18 6.49
N ARG A 422 20.49 -20.56 5.56
CA ARG A 422 19.42 -19.69 5.02
C ARG A 422 18.03 -20.06 5.53
N VAL A 423 17.97 -20.70 6.70
CA VAL A 423 16.73 -20.90 7.45
C VAL A 423 16.93 -20.35 8.86
N ASP A 424 16.11 -19.37 9.21
CA ASP A 424 15.96 -18.88 10.58
C ASP A 424 14.67 -19.51 11.16
N ARG A 425 14.79 -20.32 12.21
CA ARG A 425 13.66 -20.97 12.89
C ARG A 425 13.35 -20.23 14.19
N TYR A 426 12.28 -19.46 14.19
CA TYR A 426 11.91 -18.55 15.26
C TYR A 426 10.74 -19.09 16.10
N ASP A 427 10.73 -18.83 17.40
CA ASP A 427 9.58 -19.08 18.28
C ASP A 427 8.99 -17.74 18.77
N PRO A 428 7.81 -17.32 18.28
CA PRO A 428 7.15 -16.09 18.74
C PRO A 428 6.73 -16.09 20.21
N GLY A 429 6.71 -17.24 20.88
CA GLY A 429 6.34 -17.39 22.29
C GLY A 429 7.48 -17.19 23.27
N THR A 430 8.67 -17.65 22.93
CA THR A 430 9.88 -17.52 23.78
C THR A 430 10.86 -16.46 23.27
N GLY A 431 10.73 -16.03 22.00
CA GLY A 431 11.70 -15.17 21.32
C GLY A 431 12.99 -15.89 20.90
N THR A 432 13.06 -17.23 21.03
CA THR A 432 14.27 -18.02 20.72
C THR A 432 14.42 -18.28 19.23
N TRP A 433 15.67 -18.40 18.79
CA TRP A 433 16.07 -18.67 17.41
C TRP A 433 16.90 -19.94 17.31
N ASP A 434 16.79 -20.63 16.18
CA ASP A 434 17.58 -21.79 15.77
C ASP A 434 17.90 -21.67 14.27
N LEU A 435 18.98 -22.31 13.81
CA LEU A 435 19.53 -22.19 12.45
C LEU A 435 19.72 -23.57 11.81
N PRO A 436 18.64 -24.24 11.34
CA PRO A 436 18.72 -25.49 10.57
C PRO A 436 19.73 -25.38 9.42
N ALA A 437 20.66 -26.33 9.31
CA ALA A 437 21.85 -26.24 8.46
C ALA A 437 21.59 -26.50 6.97
N VAL A 438 20.69 -25.72 6.37
CA VAL A 438 20.30 -25.76 4.95
C VAL A 438 20.30 -24.37 4.33
N HIS A 439 20.31 -24.28 3.00
CA HIS A 439 20.57 -23.04 2.27
C HIS A 439 19.48 -22.77 1.19
N ASN A 440 19.52 -21.57 0.58
CA ASN A 440 18.64 -21.00 -0.46
C ASN A 440 17.17 -21.49 -0.50
N ILE A 441 16.43 -21.37 0.61
CA ILE A 441 15.06 -21.90 0.72
C ILE A 441 14.00 -20.96 0.15
N TRP A 442 13.14 -21.50 -0.72
CA TRP A 442 12.10 -20.77 -1.45
C TRP A 442 10.66 -21.12 -1.04
N ALA A 443 10.44 -22.32 -0.52
CA ALA A 443 9.18 -22.70 0.11
C ALA A 443 9.41 -23.74 1.21
N ILE A 444 8.49 -23.78 2.17
CA ILE A 444 8.49 -24.73 3.29
C ILE A 444 7.05 -25.23 3.47
N ASP A 445 6.89 -26.51 3.77
CA ASP A 445 5.62 -27.11 4.22
C ASP A 445 5.88 -28.26 5.21
N ARG A 446 4.84 -28.79 5.84
CA ARG A 446 4.92 -29.88 6.82
C ARG A 446 4.08 -31.07 6.39
N SER A 447 4.67 -32.27 6.41
CA SER A 447 3.95 -33.50 6.06
C SER A 447 2.91 -33.88 7.12
N PRO A 448 1.92 -34.73 6.79
CA PRO A 448 1.01 -35.33 7.77
C PRO A 448 1.72 -36.19 8.83
N SER A 449 2.91 -36.73 8.52
CA SER A 449 3.79 -37.40 9.49
C SER A 449 4.53 -36.43 10.43
N GLY A 450 4.39 -35.12 10.22
CA GLY A 450 4.86 -34.06 11.09
C GLY A 450 6.28 -33.56 10.81
N ARG A 451 6.97 -34.07 9.79
CA ARG A 451 8.30 -33.63 9.34
C ARG A 451 8.19 -32.37 8.48
N VAL A 452 9.23 -31.53 8.47
CA VAL A 452 9.25 -30.27 7.71
C VAL A 452 10.08 -30.46 6.44
N TYR A 453 9.53 -30.04 5.30
CA TYR A 453 10.19 -30.11 4.00
C TYR A 453 10.47 -28.69 3.52
N ALA A 454 11.74 -28.36 3.35
CA ALA A 454 12.21 -27.07 2.89
C ALA A 454 12.83 -27.23 1.49
N VAL A 455 12.27 -26.56 0.49
CA VAL A 455 12.72 -26.70 -0.91
C VAL A 455 13.58 -25.51 -1.35
N SER A 456 14.66 -25.82 -2.06
CA SER A 456 15.72 -24.88 -2.41
C SER A 456 15.75 -24.50 -3.89
N VAL A 457 16.60 -23.52 -4.20
CA VAL A 457 16.85 -23.00 -5.55
C VAL A 457 18.34 -22.85 -5.82
N GLU A 458 18.69 -22.72 -7.10
CA GLU A 458 20.03 -22.35 -7.59
C GLU A 458 21.15 -23.33 -7.18
N HIS A 459 21.15 -24.50 -7.84
CA HIS A 459 22.18 -25.56 -7.78
C HIS A 459 22.30 -26.37 -6.47
N GLU A 460 21.48 -26.09 -5.46
CA GLU A 460 21.49 -26.83 -4.18
C GLU A 460 20.66 -28.13 -4.21
N ASN A 461 20.46 -28.80 -3.06
CA ASN A 461 19.98 -30.19 -2.98
C ASN A 461 18.45 -30.38 -3.19
N GLY A 462 17.76 -29.50 -3.90
CA GLY A 462 16.34 -29.67 -4.25
C GLY A 462 15.38 -29.62 -3.06
N VAL A 463 15.18 -30.75 -2.38
CA VAL A 463 14.35 -30.88 -1.17
C VAL A 463 15.22 -31.24 0.01
N TYR A 464 15.10 -30.50 1.12
CA TYR A 464 15.65 -30.89 2.43
C TYR A 464 14.53 -31.38 3.34
N GLU A 465 14.71 -32.55 3.96
CA GLU A 465 13.79 -33.09 4.95
C GLU A 465 14.34 -32.88 6.36
N LEU A 466 13.56 -32.23 7.23
CA LEU A 466 13.99 -31.72 8.53
C LEU A 466 13.08 -32.24 9.66
N ASP A 467 13.70 -32.55 10.80
CA ASP A 467 12.95 -32.81 12.03
C ASP A 467 12.35 -31.50 12.59
N ALA A 468 11.02 -31.51 12.78
CA ALA A 468 10.30 -30.30 13.20
C ALA A 468 10.68 -29.82 14.62
N GLY A 469 11.10 -30.74 15.51
CA GLY A 469 11.47 -30.40 16.88
C GLY A 469 12.87 -29.81 17.00
N THR A 470 13.85 -30.46 16.40
CA THR A 470 15.29 -30.17 16.54
C THR A 470 15.88 -29.31 15.43
N GLY A 471 15.23 -29.23 14.25
CA GLY A 471 15.81 -28.58 13.08
C GLY A 471 16.92 -29.39 12.40
N ALA A 472 17.16 -30.63 12.84
CA ALA A 472 18.17 -31.51 12.25
C ALA A 472 17.78 -31.94 10.83
N LEU A 473 18.77 -31.96 9.93
CA LEU A 473 18.64 -32.55 8.61
C LEU A 473 18.51 -34.07 8.75
N LEU A 474 17.43 -34.62 8.18
CA LEU A 474 17.13 -36.05 8.15
C LEU A 474 17.54 -36.66 6.80
N ASP A 475 17.21 -35.98 5.69
CA ASP A 475 17.42 -36.48 4.33
C ASP A 475 17.40 -35.33 3.28
N SER A 476 17.76 -35.62 2.03
CA SER A 476 17.58 -34.68 0.90
C SER A 476 17.33 -35.35 -0.45
N LEU A 477 16.31 -34.88 -1.18
CA LEU A 477 15.88 -35.44 -2.48
C LEU A 477 16.41 -34.60 -3.65
N THR A 478 17.21 -35.21 -4.52
CA THR A 478 17.78 -34.61 -5.74
C THR A 478 17.53 -35.49 -6.98
N PRO A 479 17.66 -34.97 -8.22
CA PRO A 479 17.70 -35.78 -9.45
C PRO A 479 18.83 -36.82 -9.52
N MET A 480 19.77 -36.84 -8.57
CA MET A 480 20.86 -37.81 -8.51
C MET A 480 20.61 -38.99 -7.54
N ASN A 481 19.62 -38.87 -6.64
CA ASN A 481 19.27 -39.90 -5.66
C ASN A 481 17.75 -40.17 -5.52
N SER A 482 16.91 -39.49 -6.31
CA SER A 482 15.45 -39.63 -6.30
C SER A 482 14.88 -39.40 -7.70
N GLY A 483 13.56 -39.60 -7.88
CA GLY A 483 12.87 -39.32 -9.15
C GLY A 483 12.56 -37.83 -9.42
N LEU A 484 13.04 -36.90 -8.57
CA LEU A 484 12.82 -35.46 -8.73
C LEU A 484 13.44 -34.96 -10.05
N THR A 485 12.69 -34.19 -10.85
CA THR A 485 13.18 -33.73 -12.17
C THR A 485 13.97 -32.43 -12.12
N SER A 486 13.92 -31.67 -11.02
CA SER A 486 14.64 -30.40 -10.89
C SER A 486 14.99 -30.04 -9.44
N ASN A 487 16.22 -29.57 -9.22
CA ASN A 487 16.63 -28.92 -7.96
C ASN A 487 16.25 -27.42 -7.88
N ASN A 488 15.51 -26.88 -8.85
CA ASN A 488 15.07 -25.48 -8.84
C ASN A 488 13.58 -25.42 -8.49
N LEU A 489 13.27 -25.46 -7.19
CA LEU A 489 11.91 -25.63 -6.70
C LEU A 489 11.29 -24.32 -6.21
N ARG A 490 9.99 -24.15 -6.47
CA ARG A 490 9.23 -22.91 -6.21
C ARG A 490 8.05 -23.11 -5.26
N GLY A 491 7.69 -24.35 -4.96
CA GLY A 491 6.66 -24.70 -3.99
C GLY A 491 6.73 -26.16 -3.56
N VAL A 492 6.29 -26.45 -2.34
CA VAL A 492 6.02 -27.80 -1.81
C VAL A 492 4.66 -27.77 -1.12
N ARG A 493 3.81 -28.77 -1.37
CA ARG A 493 2.53 -28.99 -0.70
C ARG A 493 2.24 -30.46 -0.49
N PHE A 494 1.74 -30.83 0.68
CA PHE A 494 1.26 -32.20 0.93
C PHE A 494 -0.23 -32.38 0.65
N ASP A 495 -0.61 -33.56 0.14
CA ASP A 495 -2.01 -34.01 0.13
C ASP A 495 -2.37 -34.85 1.37
N SER A 496 -3.66 -35.14 1.53
CA SER A 496 -4.19 -35.90 2.66
C SER A 496 -3.83 -37.40 2.66
N ALA A 497 -3.14 -37.92 1.62
CA ALA A 497 -2.53 -39.24 1.63
C ALA A 497 -1.04 -39.19 2.03
N GLY A 498 -0.48 -38.00 2.26
CA GLY A 498 0.91 -37.81 2.67
C GLY A 498 1.91 -37.67 1.53
N ARG A 499 1.44 -37.57 0.28
CA ARG A 499 2.32 -37.39 -0.89
C ARG A 499 2.65 -35.91 -1.05
N ALA A 500 3.88 -35.61 -1.45
CA ALA A 500 4.32 -34.24 -1.72
C ALA A 500 4.07 -33.87 -3.19
N TRP A 501 3.72 -32.61 -3.43
CA TRP A 501 3.63 -31.98 -4.74
C TRP A 501 4.68 -30.87 -4.80
N PHE A 502 5.67 -31.02 -5.66
CA PHE A 502 6.79 -30.11 -5.84
C PHE A 502 6.61 -29.29 -7.12
N GLY A 503 6.48 -27.97 -6.97
CA GLY A 503 6.42 -27.05 -8.10
C GLY A 503 7.82 -26.67 -8.54
N THR A 504 8.17 -26.92 -9.81
CA THR A 504 9.51 -26.64 -10.35
C THR A 504 9.54 -25.32 -11.13
N ALA A 505 10.73 -24.73 -11.28
CA ALA A 505 10.91 -23.47 -12.00
C ALA A 505 10.77 -23.57 -13.52
N PHE A 506 10.96 -24.76 -14.12
CA PHE A 506 11.02 -24.95 -15.58
C PHE A 506 10.50 -26.32 -16.09
N ASN A 507 10.05 -27.23 -15.21
CA ASN A 507 9.69 -28.61 -15.55
C ASN A 507 8.23 -28.96 -15.14
N GLY A 508 7.37 -28.00 -14.79
CA GLY A 508 6.03 -28.31 -14.27
C GLY A 508 6.06 -28.82 -12.83
N VAL A 509 5.33 -29.90 -12.53
CA VAL A 509 5.14 -30.44 -11.17
C VAL A 509 5.57 -31.90 -11.07
N ASP A 510 6.32 -32.21 -10.02
CA ASP A 510 6.63 -33.58 -9.59
C ASP A 510 5.78 -33.95 -8.37
N ILE A 511 5.18 -35.13 -8.37
CA ILE A 511 4.38 -35.67 -7.26
C ILE A 511 5.09 -36.92 -6.72
N TRP A 512 5.34 -36.93 -5.41
CA TRP A 512 6.13 -37.95 -4.71
C TRP A 512 5.31 -38.68 -3.64
N ASP A 513 5.16 -39.99 -3.81
CA ASP A 513 4.75 -40.94 -2.77
C ASP A 513 5.99 -41.72 -2.31
N GLY A 514 6.60 -41.28 -1.21
CA GLY A 514 7.83 -41.87 -0.66
C GLY A 514 7.63 -43.11 0.22
N ARG A 515 6.38 -43.56 0.41
CA ARG A 515 5.95 -44.80 1.11
C ARG A 515 6.46 -45.11 2.53
N GLY A 516 7.41 -44.34 3.05
CA GLY A 516 8.06 -44.53 4.34
C GLY A 516 9.41 -45.29 4.30
N THR A 517 10.02 -45.51 3.12
CA THR A 517 11.33 -46.17 3.04
C THR A 517 12.50 -45.18 3.09
N PRO A 518 13.57 -45.43 3.88
CA PRO A 518 14.73 -44.52 3.96
C PRO A 518 15.76 -44.63 2.80
N ASP A 519 15.48 -45.42 1.76
CA ASP A 519 16.38 -45.63 0.62
C ASP A 519 15.75 -45.28 -0.74
N HIS A 520 14.55 -44.72 -0.72
CA HIS A 520 13.74 -44.32 -1.89
C HIS A 520 13.47 -45.44 -2.91
N SER A 521 13.73 -46.71 -2.55
CA SER A 521 13.77 -47.82 -3.51
C SER A 521 12.39 -48.26 -4.03
N ASP A 522 11.32 -47.92 -3.31
CA ASP A 522 9.94 -48.17 -3.71
C ASP A 522 9.11 -46.89 -3.96
N ASP A 523 9.74 -45.72 -3.94
CA ASP A 523 9.13 -44.41 -4.24
C ASP A 523 8.32 -44.42 -5.54
N VAL A 524 7.16 -43.74 -5.55
CA VAL A 524 6.44 -43.42 -6.79
C VAL A 524 6.52 -41.94 -7.09
N TRP A 525 7.17 -41.64 -8.22
CA TRP A 525 7.28 -40.30 -8.79
C TRP A 525 6.34 -40.17 -10.00
N THR A 526 5.47 -39.16 -10.00
CA THR A 526 4.58 -38.82 -11.11
C THR A 526 4.85 -37.39 -11.57
N HIS A 527 5.27 -37.25 -12.83
CA HIS A 527 5.63 -35.97 -13.43
C HIS A 527 4.46 -35.43 -14.29
N VAL A 528 4.10 -34.14 -14.12
CA VAL A 528 3.02 -33.49 -14.88
C VAL A 528 3.49 -32.18 -15.49
N THR A 529 3.42 -32.09 -16.82
CA THR A 529 3.99 -31.01 -17.62
C THR A 529 2.99 -30.24 -18.48
N VAL A 530 3.24 -28.93 -18.60
CA VAL A 530 2.67 -27.93 -19.53
C VAL A 530 1.14 -27.90 -19.68
N GLN A 531 0.47 -27.17 -18.78
CA GLN A 531 -0.32 -25.97 -19.13
C GLN A 531 -0.71 -25.18 -17.86
N PRO A 532 -0.88 -23.84 -17.94
CA PRO A 532 -0.59 -22.96 -19.07
C PRO A 532 0.91 -22.62 -19.23
N SER A 533 1.76 -23.00 -18.28
CA SER A 533 3.22 -22.95 -18.38
C SER A 533 3.85 -24.07 -17.51
N ASP A 534 5.09 -24.39 -17.82
CA ASP A 534 6.06 -25.20 -17.06
C ASP A 534 6.70 -24.47 -15.87
N GLN A 535 6.63 -23.14 -15.80
CA GLN A 535 7.22 -22.34 -14.73
C GLN A 535 6.23 -22.14 -13.58
N VAL A 536 6.28 -23.04 -12.58
CA VAL A 536 5.39 -23.02 -11.42
C VAL A 536 5.82 -21.96 -10.40
N SER A 537 4.87 -21.23 -9.84
CA SER A 537 5.09 -20.17 -8.84
C SER A 537 4.48 -20.49 -7.47
N SER A 538 3.35 -21.21 -7.43
CA SER A 538 2.68 -21.65 -6.21
C SER A 538 1.75 -22.85 -6.47
N LEU A 539 1.38 -23.55 -5.39
CA LEU A 539 0.54 -24.75 -5.40
C LEU A 539 -0.54 -24.66 -4.31
N ALA A 540 -1.75 -25.09 -4.66
CA ALA A 540 -2.87 -25.28 -3.73
C ALA A 540 -3.47 -26.68 -3.94
N VAL A 541 -3.03 -27.63 -3.11
CA VAL A 541 -3.45 -29.04 -3.16
C VAL A 541 -4.71 -29.21 -2.32
N LEU A 542 -5.72 -29.92 -2.86
CA LEU A 542 -6.98 -30.20 -2.17
C LEU A 542 -6.99 -31.62 -1.61
N ASP A 543 -6.63 -32.58 -2.45
CA ASP A 543 -6.79 -34.00 -2.23
C ASP A 543 -5.81 -34.80 -3.12
N PRO A 544 -5.64 -36.12 -2.95
CA PRO A 544 -4.68 -36.92 -3.72
C PRO A 544 -4.97 -37.05 -5.23
N GLN A 545 -6.10 -36.53 -5.71
CA GLN A 545 -6.42 -36.44 -7.12
C GLN A 545 -6.33 -35.00 -7.63
N THR A 546 -6.61 -34.00 -6.80
CA THR A 546 -6.87 -32.61 -7.21
C THR A 546 -5.90 -31.59 -6.62
N ALA A 547 -5.31 -30.77 -7.50
CA ALA A 547 -4.54 -29.59 -7.12
C ALA A 547 -4.71 -28.44 -8.11
N TRP A 548 -4.55 -27.21 -7.64
CA TRP A 548 -4.36 -26.02 -8.46
C TRP A 548 -2.90 -25.59 -8.49
N ILE A 549 -2.44 -25.15 -9.66
CA ILE A 549 -1.08 -24.71 -9.96
C ILE A 549 -1.13 -23.27 -10.44
N GLY A 550 -0.31 -22.41 -9.84
CA GLY A 550 0.00 -21.07 -10.33
C GLY A 550 1.26 -21.10 -11.17
N THR A 551 1.26 -20.40 -12.32
CA THR A 551 2.40 -20.34 -13.25
C THR A 551 2.55 -18.94 -13.84
N GLN A 552 3.65 -18.68 -14.55
CA GLN A 552 3.81 -17.43 -15.30
C GLN A 552 2.85 -17.27 -16.50
N GLY A 553 2.24 -18.37 -16.97
CA GLY A 553 1.28 -18.37 -18.07
C GLY A 553 -0.20 -18.31 -17.65
N GLY A 554 -0.48 -18.42 -16.34
CA GLY A 554 -1.84 -18.47 -15.78
C GLY A 554 -1.96 -19.52 -14.67
N ALA A 555 -3.19 -19.94 -14.38
CA ALA A 555 -3.50 -21.00 -13.41
C ALA A 555 -4.07 -22.24 -14.09
N GLY A 556 -3.83 -23.43 -13.51
CA GLY A 556 -4.39 -24.70 -13.98
C GLY A 556 -4.89 -25.57 -12.83
N ARG A 557 -5.98 -26.32 -13.05
CA ARG A 557 -6.48 -27.36 -12.14
C ARG A 557 -6.14 -28.74 -12.68
N ILE A 558 -5.25 -29.45 -11.99
CA ILE A 558 -5.07 -30.90 -12.19
C ILE A 558 -6.20 -31.63 -11.46
N HIS A 559 -6.74 -32.66 -12.10
CA HIS A 559 -7.50 -33.71 -11.42
C HIS A 559 -7.17 -35.07 -12.05
N ASN A 560 -6.77 -36.06 -11.23
CA ASN A 560 -6.28 -37.37 -11.68
C ASN A 560 -5.16 -37.28 -12.73
N GLY A 561 -4.16 -36.44 -12.47
CA GLY A 561 -2.96 -36.29 -13.31
C GLY A 561 -3.14 -35.48 -14.61
N VAL A 562 -4.37 -35.08 -14.95
CA VAL A 562 -4.66 -34.29 -16.17
C VAL A 562 -5.24 -32.91 -15.83
N PHE A 563 -4.92 -31.92 -16.67
CA PHE A 563 -5.50 -30.59 -16.57
C PHE A 563 -6.99 -30.61 -16.96
N THR A 564 -7.86 -30.30 -16.00
CA THR A 564 -9.33 -30.24 -16.18
C THR A 564 -9.85 -28.81 -16.36
N ARG A 565 -9.05 -27.80 -15.99
CA ARG A 565 -9.33 -26.39 -16.23
C ARG A 565 -8.03 -25.63 -16.37
N VAL A 566 -7.97 -24.68 -17.32
CA VAL A 566 -6.85 -23.77 -17.53
C VAL A 566 -7.42 -22.35 -17.58
N LEU A 567 -6.75 -21.41 -16.90
CA LEU A 567 -7.15 -20.01 -16.79
C LEU A 567 -5.98 -19.13 -17.23
N THR A 568 -6.17 -18.36 -18.31
CA THR A 568 -5.23 -17.35 -18.80
C THR A 568 -5.88 -15.95 -18.71
N LEU A 569 -5.33 -14.94 -19.40
CA LEU A 569 -5.85 -13.57 -19.36
C LEU A 569 -7.32 -13.49 -19.79
N ALA A 570 -8.14 -12.74 -19.04
CA ALA A 570 -9.48 -12.39 -19.49
C ALA A 570 -9.42 -11.60 -20.81
N PRO A 571 -10.17 -11.99 -21.87
CA PRO A 571 -10.11 -11.32 -23.18
C PRO A 571 -10.68 -9.90 -23.19
N SER A 572 -11.24 -9.44 -22.07
CA SER A 572 -11.61 -8.06 -21.79
C SER A 572 -11.71 -7.85 -20.27
N PHE A 573 -11.63 -6.60 -19.79
CA PHE A 573 -11.83 -6.28 -18.37
C PHE A 573 -13.24 -6.71 -17.91
N GLY A 574 -13.31 -7.78 -17.10
CA GLY A 574 -14.57 -8.38 -16.64
C GLY A 574 -15.09 -9.54 -17.50
N GLY A 575 -14.36 -9.96 -18.54
CA GLY A 575 -14.58 -11.23 -19.23
C GLY A 575 -14.11 -12.44 -18.39
N PRO A 576 -14.48 -13.68 -18.76
CA PRO A 576 -14.04 -14.88 -18.04
C PRO A 576 -12.53 -15.11 -18.25
N GLY A 577 -11.77 -15.03 -17.15
CA GLY A 577 -10.32 -15.26 -17.13
C GLY A 577 -9.66 -14.62 -15.90
N LEU A 578 -8.34 -14.65 -15.85
CA LEU A 578 -7.54 -13.97 -14.82
C LEU A 578 -7.28 -12.50 -15.19
N PRO A 579 -7.08 -11.60 -14.19
CA PRO A 579 -6.70 -10.21 -14.47
C PRO A 579 -5.24 -10.05 -14.94
N SER A 580 -4.37 -11.02 -14.68
CA SER A 580 -3.04 -11.15 -15.30
C SER A 580 -2.70 -12.64 -15.51
N VAL A 581 -1.81 -12.93 -16.47
CA VAL A 581 -1.26 -14.30 -16.66
C VAL A 581 -0.22 -14.66 -15.60
N GLN A 582 0.49 -13.68 -15.06
CA GLN A 582 1.50 -13.94 -14.04
C GLN A 582 0.81 -14.20 -12.70
N VAL A 583 0.64 -15.48 -12.36
CA VAL A 583 0.17 -15.92 -11.04
C VAL A 583 1.36 -15.94 -10.09
N ASN A 584 1.25 -15.28 -8.95
CA ASN A 584 2.31 -15.18 -7.96
C ASN A 584 2.07 -16.11 -6.76
N ASP A 585 0.81 -16.30 -6.36
CA ASP A 585 0.46 -17.17 -5.25
C ASP A 585 -0.94 -17.79 -5.35
N LEU A 586 -1.15 -18.91 -4.64
CA LEU A 586 -2.42 -19.61 -4.52
C LEU A 586 -2.71 -19.94 -3.05
N THR A 587 -3.97 -19.81 -2.63
CA THR A 587 -4.41 -20.35 -1.34
C THR A 587 -5.84 -20.87 -1.41
N LEU A 588 -6.22 -21.79 -0.52
CA LEU A 588 -7.59 -22.30 -0.38
C LEU A 588 -8.29 -21.59 0.78
N ASP A 589 -9.61 -21.47 0.71
CA ASP A 589 -10.43 -21.17 1.89
C ASP A 589 -11.23 -22.39 2.36
N SER A 590 -11.57 -22.42 3.65
CA SER A 590 -12.42 -23.45 4.26
C SER A 590 -13.88 -23.46 3.78
N LYS A 591 -14.23 -22.64 2.78
CA LYS A 591 -15.52 -22.67 2.07
C LYS A 591 -15.41 -23.33 0.69
N GLY A 592 -14.25 -23.89 0.34
CA GLY A 592 -14.03 -24.62 -0.91
C GLY A 592 -13.67 -23.73 -2.10
N SER A 593 -13.22 -22.50 -1.87
CA SER A 593 -12.71 -21.62 -2.93
C SER A 593 -11.20 -21.71 -3.07
N VAL A 594 -10.69 -21.55 -4.29
CA VAL A 594 -9.29 -21.21 -4.55
C VAL A 594 -9.18 -19.71 -4.81
N TRP A 595 -8.22 -19.07 -4.15
CA TRP A 595 -7.85 -17.67 -4.35
C TRP A 595 -6.52 -17.61 -5.09
N ILE A 596 -6.45 -16.73 -6.09
CA ILE A 596 -5.40 -16.66 -7.09
C ILE A 596 -4.83 -15.24 -7.10
N ALA A 597 -3.61 -15.07 -6.60
CA ALA A 597 -2.90 -13.79 -6.65
C ALA A 597 -2.17 -13.65 -7.99
N THR A 598 -2.32 -12.49 -8.62
CA THR A 598 -1.66 -12.18 -9.88
C THR A 598 -1.10 -10.76 -9.86
N SER A 599 -0.16 -10.46 -10.77
CA SER A 599 0.41 -9.12 -10.94
C SER A 599 -0.54 -8.07 -11.55
N GLY A 600 -1.87 -8.28 -11.48
CA GLY A 600 -2.89 -7.35 -11.97
C GLY A 600 -4.25 -7.45 -11.27
N GLY A 601 -4.33 -8.21 -10.17
CA GLY A 601 -5.52 -8.35 -9.34
C GLY A 601 -5.64 -9.71 -8.65
N LEU A 602 -6.70 -9.86 -7.88
CA LEU A 602 -7.11 -11.08 -7.20
C LEU A 602 -8.18 -11.79 -8.03
N ALA A 603 -8.04 -13.09 -8.26
CA ALA A 603 -9.12 -13.92 -8.78
C ALA A 603 -9.56 -14.96 -7.74
N ARG A 604 -10.81 -15.42 -7.85
CA ARG A 604 -11.39 -16.50 -7.05
C ARG A 604 -12.15 -17.46 -7.97
N ALA A 605 -12.02 -18.75 -7.70
CA ALA A 605 -12.82 -19.80 -8.31
C ALA A 605 -13.35 -20.76 -7.23
N ASP A 606 -14.37 -21.56 -7.58
CA ASP A 606 -14.63 -22.81 -6.87
C ASP A 606 -13.42 -23.76 -7.06
N ALA A 607 -12.92 -24.34 -5.97
CA ALA A 607 -11.75 -25.21 -6.01
C ALA A 607 -12.06 -26.58 -6.65
N ALA A 608 -13.32 -27.03 -6.63
CA ALA A 608 -13.76 -28.19 -7.42
C ALA A 608 -13.77 -27.92 -8.94
N GLY A 609 -13.59 -26.66 -9.35
CA GLY A 609 -13.35 -26.27 -10.75
C GLY A 609 -14.60 -25.84 -11.53
N ALA A 610 -15.77 -25.74 -10.90
CA ALA A 610 -16.99 -25.25 -11.51
C ALA A 610 -17.08 -23.70 -11.54
N GLY A 611 -18.18 -23.18 -12.09
CA GLY A 611 -18.56 -21.77 -11.99
C GLY A 611 -17.69 -20.75 -12.73
N ALA A 612 -18.12 -19.49 -12.69
CA ALA A 612 -17.36 -18.36 -13.24
C ALA A 612 -16.14 -18.01 -12.36
N ILE A 613 -15.18 -17.28 -12.94
CA ILE A 613 -14.08 -16.67 -12.19
C ILE A 613 -14.54 -15.30 -11.70
N GLU A 614 -14.44 -15.06 -10.40
CA GLU A 614 -14.64 -13.73 -9.83
C GLU A 614 -13.30 -12.99 -9.82
N VAL A 615 -13.27 -11.77 -10.36
CA VAL A 615 -12.07 -10.93 -10.40
C VAL A 615 -12.28 -9.71 -9.52
N PHE A 616 -11.27 -9.35 -8.73
CA PHE A 616 -11.24 -8.19 -7.85
C PHE A 616 -9.94 -7.42 -8.04
N THR A 617 -10.04 -6.10 -8.00
CA THR A 617 -8.93 -5.17 -8.18
C THR A 617 -8.94 -4.13 -7.06
N SER A 618 -8.00 -3.21 -7.11
CA SER A 618 -8.01 -1.97 -6.35
C SER A 618 -9.27 -1.10 -6.56
N ARG A 619 -10.04 -1.32 -7.64
CA ARG A 619 -11.39 -0.72 -7.81
C ARG A 619 -12.41 -1.29 -6.84
N ASP A 620 -12.22 -2.52 -6.40
CA ASP A 620 -13.02 -3.24 -5.40
C ASP A 620 -12.46 -3.07 -3.97
N GLY A 621 -11.49 -2.16 -3.78
CA GLY A 621 -10.98 -1.73 -2.48
C GLY A 621 -9.62 -2.28 -2.06
N LEU A 622 -9.00 -3.17 -2.84
CA LEU A 622 -7.63 -3.64 -2.58
C LEU A 622 -6.63 -2.47 -2.62
N VAL A 623 -5.55 -2.57 -1.84
CA VAL A 623 -4.54 -1.50 -1.76
C VAL A 623 -3.77 -1.29 -3.07
N ASP A 624 -3.56 -2.37 -3.83
CA ASP A 624 -2.85 -2.41 -5.11
C ASP A 624 -3.35 -3.59 -5.97
N ASP A 625 -2.90 -3.64 -7.22
CA ASP A 625 -3.23 -4.69 -8.19
C ASP A 625 -2.07 -5.72 -8.35
N ASP A 626 -0.82 -5.39 -8.02
CA ASP A 626 0.28 -6.37 -7.96
C ASP A 626 0.26 -7.15 -6.64
N ILE A 627 -0.42 -8.31 -6.65
CA ILE A 627 -0.56 -9.19 -5.50
C ILE A 627 0.49 -10.29 -5.55
N ARG A 628 1.24 -10.45 -4.45
CA ARG A 628 2.42 -11.30 -4.38
C ARG A 628 2.28 -12.47 -3.40
N ALA A 629 1.46 -12.31 -2.36
CA ALA A 629 1.30 -13.30 -1.29
C ALA A 629 -0.17 -13.44 -0.87
N LEU A 630 -0.61 -14.67 -0.60
CA LEU A 630 -1.91 -14.96 0.01
C LEU A 630 -1.74 -15.84 1.25
N ALA A 631 -2.47 -15.53 2.31
CA ALA A 631 -2.68 -16.47 3.41
C ALA A 631 -4.12 -16.40 3.90
N TRP A 632 -4.78 -17.55 3.98
CA TRP A 632 -6.11 -17.65 4.56
C TRP A 632 -6.02 -17.80 6.10
N ASP A 633 -6.86 -17.06 6.81
CA ASP A 633 -6.99 -17.05 8.26
C ASP A 633 -8.33 -17.67 8.64
N ASP A 634 -8.34 -18.99 8.83
CA ASP A 634 -9.53 -19.76 9.19
C ASP A 634 -10.17 -19.30 10.50
N ALA A 635 -9.34 -19.03 11.52
CA ALA A 635 -9.80 -18.60 12.83
C ALA A 635 -10.56 -17.26 12.79
N ARG A 636 -10.26 -16.41 11.80
CA ARG A 636 -10.89 -15.08 11.66
C ARG A 636 -11.68 -14.91 10.34
N GLY A 637 -11.86 -15.99 9.58
CA GLY A 637 -12.63 -16.07 8.33
C GLY A 637 -12.23 -15.03 7.28
N ALA A 638 -10.92 -14.85 7.04
CA ALA A 638 -10.41 -13.77 6.20
C ALA A 638 -9.20 -14.17 5.36
N LEU A 639 -9.11 -13.59 4.16
CA LEU A 639 -7.93 -13.66 3.32
C LEU A 639 -7.01 -12.47 3.63
N TRP A 640 -5.74 -12.76 3.90
CA TRP A 640 -4.68 -11.78 3.93
C TRP A 640 -4.01 -11.70 2.56
N VAL A 641 -4.00 -10.50 1.99
CA VAL A 641 -3.56 -10.20 0.61
C VAL A 641 -2.35 -9.27 0.67
N GLY A 642 -1.16 -9.83 0.46
CA GLY A 642 0.09 -9.08 0.42
C GLY A 642 0.40 -8.58 -0.98
N THR A 643 0.74 -7.29 -1.12
CA THR A 643 0.94 -6.62 -2.43
C THR A 643 2.26 -5.86 -2.50
N ALA A 644 2.56 -5.32 -3.68
CA ALA A 644 3.68 -4.40 -3.92
C ALA A 644 3.68 -3.16 -3.01
N HIS A 645 2.51 -2.64 -2.64
CA HIS A 645 2.38 -1.33 -1.98
C HIS A 645 1.66 -1.37 -0.62
N GLY A 646 1.42 -2.56 -0.07
CA GLY A 646 0.86 -2.73 1.28
C GLY A 646 0.24 -4.11 1.52
N VAL A 647 -0.67 -4.17 2.49
CA VAL A 647 -1.44 -5.37 2.83
C VAL A 647 -2.93 -5.04 2.86
N SER A 648 -3.76 -5.88 2.23
CA SER A 648 -5.22 -5.82 2.33
C SER A 648 -5.72 -7.01 3.13
N ARG A 649 -6.51 -6.79 4.19
CA ARG A 649 -7.31 -7.86 4.82
C ARG A 649 -8.68 -7.88 4.16
N VAL A 650 -8.99 -8.99 3.51
CA VAL A 650 -10.23 -9.21 2.75
C VAL A 650 -11.11 -10.20 3.52
N VAL A 651 -12.37 -9.82 3.76
CA VAL A 651 -13.41 -10.74 4.23
C VAL A 651 -14.42 -10.94 3.10
N PRO A 652 -14.47 -12.12 2.47
CA PRO A 652 -15.43 -12.40 1.40
C PRO A 652 -16.84 -12.60 1.97
N THR A 653 -17.83 -11.92 1.40
CA THR A 653 -19.24 -12.05 1.77
C THR A 653 -20.08 -12.47 0.57
N THR A 654 -20.74 -13.62 0.70
CA THR A 654 -21.88 -13.98 -0.14
C THR A 654 -23.15 -13.32 0.42
N GLY A 655 -24.10 -12.99 -0.45
CA GLY A 655 -25.33 -12.29 -0.08
C GLY A 655 -26.23 -13.14 0.83
N GLY A 656 -26.09 -12.98 2.14
CA GLY A 656 -26.83 -13.75 3.14
C GLY A 656 -26.16 -13.86 4.51
N GLU A 657 -24.85 -13.61 4.61
CA GLU A 657 -24.15 -13.61 5.90
C GLU A 657 -24.56 -12.43 6.83
N PRO A 658 -24.39 -12.58 8.16
CA PRO A 658 -24.73 -11.53 9.12
C PRO A 658 -24.08 -10.18 8.79
N GLY A 659 -24.88 -9.12 8.80
CA GLY A 659 -24.42 -7.75 8.57
C GLY A 659 -23.59 -7.17 9.71
N LEU A 660 -23.71 -7.74 10.91
CA LEU A 660 -22.91 -7.40 12.08
C LEU A 660 -21.67 -8.30 12.18
N THR A 661 -20.62 -7.78 12.81
CA THR A 661 -19.41 -8.55 13.16
C THR A 661 -18.91 -8.17 14.54
N ASP A 662 -18.03 -8.98 15.12
CA ASP A 662 -17.29 -8.62 16.35
C ASP A 662 -16.34 -7.43 16.14
N GLN A 663 -16.08 -7.07 14.89
CA GLN A 663 -15.29 -5.91 14.47
C GLN A 663 -16.15 -4.66 14.18
N SER A 664 -17.48 -4.69 14.37
CA SER A 664 -18.31 -3.48 14.22
C SER A 664 -17.99 -2.41 15.29
N TYR A 665 -17.75 -1.16 14.87
CA TYR A 665 -17.33 -0.06 15.75
C TYR A 665 -18.03 1.27 15.41
N LEU A 666 -17.89 2.29 16.27
CA LEU A 666 -18.41 3.65 16.06
C LEU A 666 -17.26 4.65 15.91
N TYR A 667 -17.40 5.61 14.99
CA TYR A 667 -16.41 6.67 14.76
C TYR A 667 -17.09 7.99 14.29
N PRO A 668 -16.64 9.19 14.71
CA PRO A 668 -15.64 9.43 15.76
C PRO A 668 -16.20 9.13 17.16
N ASN A 669 -15.33 8.66 18.06
CA ASN A 669 -15.66 8.34 19.45
C ASN A 669 -14.45 8.71 20.35
N PRO A 670 -14.52 9.76 21.18
CA PRO A 670 -15.67 10.65 21.39
C PRO A 670 -16.06 11.42 20.12
N SER A 671 -17.36 11.65 19.96
CA SER A 671 -17.95 12.36 18.84
C SER A 671 -18.15 13.84 19.19
N ARG A 672 -17.80 14.75 18.28
CA ARG A 672 -18.00 16.20 18.43
C ARG A 672 -18.89 16.73 17.32
N ALA A 673 -19.84 17.60 17.64
CA ALA A 673 -20.77 18.21 16.68
C ALA A 673 -20.10 18.98 15.52
N ILE A 674 -18.84 19.38 15.69
CA ILE A 674 -18.04 20.09 14.69
C ILE A 674 -17.36 19.13 13.68
N LEU A 675 -17.15 17.86 14.07
CA LEU A 675 -16.45 16.85 13.24
C LEU A 675 -17.36 16.11 12.25
N GLY A 676 -18.66 16.42 12.22
CA GLY A 676 -19.64 15.85 11.29
C GLY A 676 -20.48 14.71 11.88
N THR A 677 -20.94 13.82 11.02
CA THR A 677 -21.82 12.71 11.35
C THR A 677 -21.09 11.58 12.10
N LEU A 678 -21.77 10.97 13.07
CA LEU A 678 -21.38 9.69 13.64
C LEU A 678 -21.58 8.58 12.60
N LYS A 679 -20.61 7.68 12.52
CA LYS A 679 -20.53 6.58 11.55
C LYS A 679 -20.40 5.24 12.27
N VAL A 680 -20.80 4.17 11.58
CA VAL A 680 -20.53 2.79 11.98
C VAL A 680 -19.55 2.14 11.00
N GLY A 681 -18.51 1.49 11.52
CA GLY A 681 -17.55 0.69 10.77
C GLY A 681 -17.71 -0.80 11.06
N GLY A 682 -17.07 -1.66 10.25
CA GLY A 682 -17.03 -3.11 10.50
C GLY A 682 -18.37 -3.83 10.33
N ILE A 683 -19.22 -3.35 9.42
CA ILE A 683 -20.48 -4.00 9.01
C ILE A 683 -20.31 -4.64 7.61
N ARG A 684 -20.92 -5.81 7.40
CA ARG A 684 -20.81 -6.63 6.17
C ARG A 684 -21.94 -6.42 5.17
N ASN A 685 -23.13 -6.08 5.66
CA ASN A 685 -24.38 -5.91 4.90
C ASN A 685 -25.18 -4.75 5.51
N ALA A 686 -26.26 -4.33 4.85
CA ALA A 686 -27.12 -3.26 5.36
C ALA A 686 -27.84 -3.65 6.65
N ILE A 687 -27.60 -2.89 7.72
CA ILE A 687 -28.13 -3.10 9.07
C ILE A 687 -29.17 -2.04 9.46
N ASP A 688 -30.05 -2.38 10.40
CA ASP A 688 -30.97 -1.44 11.04
C ASP A 688 -30.44 -1.04 12.42
N GLY A 689 -30.71 0.17 12.88
CA GLY A 689 -30.17 0.64 14.16
C GLY A 689 -30.98 1.74 14.84
N GLU A 690 -30.71 1.89 16.14
CA GLU A 690 -31.30 2.92 16.99
C GLU A 690 -30.28 3.46 17.98
N ILE A 691 -30.34 4.77 18.25
CA ILE A 691 -29.50 5.46 19.23
C ILE A 691 -30.35 5.79 20.43
N ARG A 692 -29.86 5.49 21.63
CA ARG A 692 -30.54 5.67 22.91
C ARG A 692 -29.70 6.49 23.88
N ASP A 693 -30.37 7.24 24.75
CA ASP A 693 -29.74 7.80 25.95
C ASP A 693 -29.52 6.70 27.03
N LEU A 694 -28.90 7.06 28.16
CA LEU A 694 -28.68 6.13 29.28
C LEU A 694 -29.97 5.75 30.05
N ALA A 695 -31.06 6.48 29.86
CA ALA A 695 -32.38 6.09 30.36
C ALA A 695 -33.11 5.12 29.40
N GLY A 696 -32.51 4.84 28.23
CA GLY A 696 -33.02 3.92 27.23
C GLY A 696 -33.95 4.56 26.19
N ASN A 697 -34.22 5.87 26.25
CA ASN A 697 -35.11 6.55 25.29
C ASN A 697 -34.47 6.57 23.90
N VAL A 698 -35.24 6.28 22.85
CA VAL A 698 -34.73 6.28 21.46
C VAL A 698 -34.69 7.72 20.92
N ILE A 699 -33.47 8.20 20.67
CA ILE A 699 -33.16 9.54 20.15
C ILE A 699 -33.23 9.57 18.62
N HIS A 700 -32.71 8.53 17.97
CA HIS A 700 -32.63 8.42 16.52
C HIS A 700 -32.82 6.96 16.06
N ARG A 701 -33.31 6.76 14.83
CA ARG A 701 -33.41 5.46 14.14
C ARG A 701 -32.83 5.60 12.74
N PHE A 702 -32.00 4.64 12.34
CA PHE A 702 -31.32 4.66 11.05
C PHE A 702 -31.34 3.28 10.40
N ARG A 703 -31.12 3.26 9.08
CA ARG A 703 -30.71 2.08 8.33
C ARG A 703 -29.38 2.42 7.66
N CYS A 704 -28.36 1.61 7.90
CA CYS A 704 -27.00 1.87 7.46
C CYS A 704 -26.55 0.80 6.47
N ASP A 705 -26.04 1.22 5.32
CA ASP A 705 -25.39 0.34 4.35
C ASP A 705 -23.86 0.44 4.51
N PRO A 706 -23.05 -0.61 4.25
CA PRO A 706 -21.59 -0.50 4.23
C PRO A 706 -21.06 0.64 3.34
N ALA A 707 -21.75 0.97 2.23
CA ALA A 707 -21.41 2.10 1.35
C ALA A 707 -21.96 3.45 1.84
N ALA A 708 -22.90 3.47 2.78
CA ALA A 708 -23.54 4.66 3.34
C ALA A 708 -23.45 4.64 4.87
N ASN A 709 -22.21 4.80 5.37
CA ASN A 709 -21.84 4.49 6.76
C ASN A 709 -22.25 5.53 7.83
N GLU A 710 -23.03 6.56 7.47
CA GLU A 710 -23.42 7.66 8.34
C GLU A 710 -24.74 7.35 9.06
N ILE A 711 -24.72 7.36 10.39
CA ILE A 711 -25.84 6.85 11.22
C ILE A 711 -26.52 7.92 12.07
N TRP A 712 -25.89 9.08 12.28
CA TRP A 712 -26.46 10.18 13.07
C TRP A 712 -25.71 11.49 12.83
N ASP A 713 -26.44 12.61 12.76
CA ASP A 713 -25.93 13.97 12.64
C ASP A 713 -25.67 14.67 14.00
N LEU A 714 -25.70 13.89 15.10
CA LEU A 714 -25.59 14.37 16.48
C LEU A 714 -26.72 15.35 16.88
N ARG A 715 -27.89 15.28 16.23
CA ARG A 715 -29.09 16.07 16.57
C ARG A 715 -30.22 15.24 17.15
N LYS A 716 -31.05 15.88 17.95
CA LYS A 716 -32.35 15.37 18.38
C LYS A 716 -33.37 15.48 17.25
N ARG A 717 -34.51 14.82 17.43
CA ARG A 717 -35.68 14.88 16.52
C ARG A 717 -36.31 16.28 16.39
N ASP A 718 -35.98 17.21 17.27
CA ASP A 718 -36.36 18.63 17.23
C ASP A 718 -35.37 19.52 16.43
N GLY A 719 -34.28 18.95 15.91
CA GLY A 719 -33.22 19.66 15.18
C GLY A 719 -32.14 20.30 16.08
N GLY A 720 -32.34 20.33 17.40
CA GLY A 720 -31.34 20.77 18.37
C GLY A 720 -30.19 19.78 18.50
N LEU A 721 -29.02 20.25 18.93
CA LEU A 721 -27.87 19.38 19.18
C LEU A 721 -28.15 18.40 20.34
N ALA A 722 -27.61 17.19 20.23
CA ALA A 722 -27.59 16.23 21.32
C ALA A 722 -26.77 16.76 22.50
N PRO A 723 -27.27 16.66 23.76
CA PRO A 723 -26.49 17.07 24.92
C PRO A 723 -25.25 16.17 25.10
N PRO A 724 -24.14 16.70 25.65
CA PRO A 724 -22.97 15.89 25.98
C PRO A 724 -23.31 14.76 26.95
N GLY A 725 -22.72 13.59 26.75
CA GLY A 725 -23.01 12.38 27.50
C GLY A 725 -22.71 11.11 26.72
N VAL A 726 -22.92 9.95 27.36
CA VAL A 726 -22.77 8.65 26.69
C VAL A 726 -24.09 8.21 26.09
N TYR A 727 -24.06 7.73 24.86
CA TYR A 727 -25.20 7.17 24.13
C TYR A 727 -24.94 5.70 23.80
N LEU A 728 -26.01 4.92 23.79
CA LEU A 728 -25.99 3.51 23.37
C LEU A 728 -26.45 3.44 21.91
N VAL A 729 -25.64 2.84 21.04
CA VAL A 729 -26.03 2.54 19.66
C VAL A 729 -26.34 1.05 19.57
N VAL A 730 -27.60 0.71 19.36
CA VAL A 730 -28.05 -0.67 19.18
C VAL A 730 -28.10 -0.94 17.67
N LEU A 731 -27.20 -1.79 17.21
CA LEU A 731 -27.14 -2.28 15.83
C LEU A 731 -27.88 -3.63 15.74
N ARG A 732 -28.58 -3.87 14.63
CA ARG A 732 -29.38 -5.08 14.41
C ARG A 732 -29.27 -5.56 12.96
N ASP A 733 -29.24 -6.87 12.80
CA ASP A 733 -29.44 -7.58 11.54
C ASP A 733 -30.44 -8.73 11.75
N LYS A 734 -30.87 -9.39 10.67
CA LYS A 734 -31.86 -10.48 10.67
C LYS A 734 -31.60 -11.61 11.67
N SER A 735 -30.34 -11.84 12.06
CA SER A 735 -29.91 -12.94 12.93
C SER A 735 -29.20 -12.51 14.22
N GLN A 736 -28.84 -11.23 14.37
CA GLN A 736 -27.94 -10.75 15.44
C GLN A 736 -28.27 -9.32 15.90
N SER A 737 -27.85 -8.98 17.11
CA SER A 737 -27.85 -7.58 17.59
C SER A 737 -26.62 -7.30 18.44
N ARG A 738 -26.12 -6.05 18.40
CA ARG A 738 -24.94 -5.61 19.15
C ARG A 738 -25.18 -4.21 19.73
N ILE A 739 -24.71 -3.98 20.94
CA ILE A 739 -24.77 -2.66 21.59
C ILE A 739 -23.36 -2.08 21.66
N LEU A 740 -23.17 -0.91 21.06
CA LEU A 740 -21.95 -0.11 21.12
C LEU A 740 -22.20 1.16 21.95
N ARG A 741 -21.14 1.83 22.39
CA ARG A 741 -21.20 3.05 23.20
C ARG A 741 -20.40 4.17 22.56
N VAL A 742 -20.98 5.38 22.50
CA VAL A 742 -20.31 6.59 22.03
C VAL A 742 -20.43 7.69 23.08
N ALA A 743 -19.34 8.40 23.35
CA ALA A 743 -19.38 9.64 24.14
C ALA A 743 -19.54 10.83 23.19
N VAL A 744 -20.58 11.64 23.37
CA VAL A 744 -20.74 12.93 22.69
C VAL A 744 -20.18 14.02 23.59
N VAL A 745 -19.28 14.85 23.07
CA VAL A 745 -18.66 15.97 23.78
C VAL A 745 -18.79 17.27 22.97
N ARG A 746 -18.58 18.41 23.63
CA ARG A 746 -18.50 19.72 22.95
C ARG A 746 -17.15 19.89 22.27
#